data_AF-A0A6C1U172-F1
#
_entry.id   AF-A0A6C1U172-F1
#
_cell.length_a   1.000
_cell.length_b   1.000
_cell.length_c   1.000
_cell.angle_alpha   90.00
_cell.angle_beta   90.00
_cell.angle_gamma   90.00
#
_symmetry.space_group_name_H-M   'P 1'
#
loop_
_entity.id
_entity.type
_entity.pdbx_description
1 polymer ?
#
loop_
_entity_poly.entity_id
_entity_poly.type
_entity_poly.pdbx_seq_one_letter_code
_entity_poly.pdbx_strand_id
1 'polypeptide(L)'
;MALYRKYRPASFGEVIGQEQVTRPLSTALDNGRINHAYLFSGPRGCGKTSSARILARSLNCVEGPTSTPCGKCPSCVSLAPGGPGNLDVMELDAASNGSVDDMRELRERALFAPAEFRYRVFIIDEAHMISTQGNNALLKVVEEPPEHLIFVFATTEPEKMLGTIRSRTHNYPFRLLTPQAMRQLLENVVREEGVRVEDAVYPLVIQAGGGSPRDTLSILDQLLAGSGPEGLTYDLAIPLLGVTELSLIDATVDALASRDAAAMFATIDDVIEAGHEPRRFASDLLDRLRDLMIIRTVPDAFGQGLVNAPTEREAVLRGQAERFSGNELATLASEVNERMVSLRGATSPRLLLEVMMAHLITTPEVSAPAQLPGPDLPTQPAQPAPVTKQASGAAAAAAAAAAAGEKRAPRTTSTPGPQKPPPPQRTEKPDKPEPAVAAVADEGGLFDKVRADFTRMRQAVGARNKVAEIMLTEAKPLGMEDDTLVVGHNTGALAERINAESNNTDIAAVFSEHLGTPIKVRCVVGTDPSKAGFTPSDAPAAQVWNPNAKKAPREPEPEEPAPAGVDKQDWRAAAEVAMRAQRERSEVPLPPEPDDEEPPYEEPAPQPAYSREDEERDMAEQARKEEGTRDRRDATAVAMDLLATELGARPL
;
A
#
# COMPACT_ATOMS: atom_id res chain seq x y z
N MET A 1 17.02 -20.31 12.83
CA MET A 1 16.72 -18.89 12.58
C MET A 1 16.13 -18.81 11.19
N ALA A 2 15.03 -18.07 10.97
CA ALA A 2 14.37 -18.08 9.68
C ALA A 2 15.31 -17.67 8.53
N LEU A 3 15.24 -18.36 7.39
CA LEU A 3 16.16 -18.17 6.26
C LEU A 3 16.24 -16.72 5.80
N TYR A 4 15.10 -16.04 5.65
CA TYR A 4 15.07 -14.64 5.18
C TYR A 4 15.81 -13.65 6.11
N ARG A 5 16.03 -14.01 7.39
CA ARG A 5 16.83 -13.23 8.33
C ARG A 5 18.30 -13.62 8.28
N LYS A 6 18.59 -14.92 8.20
CA LYS A 6 19.97 -15.47 8.16
C LYS A 6 20.70 -15.04 6.88
N TYR A 7 20.02 -15.11 5.74
CA TYR A 7 20.55 -14.78 4.41
C TYR A 7 20.20 -13.35 3.97
N ARG A 8 19.93 -12.46 4.94
CA ARG A 8 19.73 -11.04 4.62
C ARG A 8 21.08 -10.48 4.15
N PRO A 9 21.15 -9.82 2.97
CA PRO A 9 22.41 -9.35 2.42
C PRO A 9 23.07 -8.35 3.36
N ALA A 10 24.38 -8.49 3.52
CA ALA A 10 25.21 -7.62 4.32
C ALA A 10 25.74 -6.45 3.47
N SER A 11 26.09 -6.67 2.21
CA SER A 11 26.67 -5.65 1.32
C SER A 11 25.87 -5.46 0.03
N PHE A 12 26.09 -4.34 -0.68
CA PHE A 12 25.42 -4.09 -1.97
C PHE A 12 25.76 -5.13 -3.03
N GLY A 13 26.94 -5.77 -2.94
CA GLY A 13 27.36 -6.86 -3.83
C GLY A 13 26.63 -8.18 -3.60
N GLU A 14 26.01 -8.37 -2.42
CA GLU A 14 25.21 -9.56 -2.11
C GLU A 14 23.73 -9.40 -2.46
N VAL A 15 23.29 -8.19 -2.80
CA VAL A 15 21.90 -7.95 -3.22
C VAL A 15 21.73 -8.42 -4.66
N ILE A 16 20.94 -9.48 -4.83
CA ILE A 16 20.70 -10.12 -6.13
C ILE A 16 19.59 -9.38 -6.89
N GLY A 17 19.78 -9.17 -8.21
CA GLY A 17 18.75 -8.73 -9.15
C GLY A 17 18.24 -7.29 -8.93
N GLN A 18 19.05 -6.45 -8.28
CA GLN A 18 18.78 -5.02 -8.08
C GLN A 18 19.93 -4.14 -8.58
N GLU A 19 20.66 -4.59 -9.61
CA GLU A 19 21.85 -3.92 -10.13
C GLU A 19 21.56 -2.48 -10.60
N GLN A 20 20.32 -2.21 -11.05
CA GLN A 20 19.87 -0.87 -11.42
C GLN A 20 19.80 0.10 -10.23
N VAL A 21 19.75 -0.41 -9.00
CA VAL A 21 19.76 0.38 -7.76
C VAL A 21 21.12 0.32 -7.08
N THR A 22 21.70 -0.86 -6.94
CA THR A 22 22.93 -1.06 -6.16
C THR A 22 24.16 -0.49 -6.84
N ARG A 23 24.26 -0.56 -8.18
CA ARG A 23 25.42 0.02 -8.89
C ARG A 23 25.44 1.55 -8.78
N PRO A 24 24.37 2.30 -9.10
CA PRO A 24 24.39 3.75 -8.94
C PRO A 24 24.59 4.20 -7.49
N LEU A 25 24.01 3.49 -6.51
CA LEU A 25 24.26 3.77 -5.09
C LEU A 25 25.74 3.57 -4.73
N SER A 26 26.35 2.47 -5.17
CA SER A 26 27.76 2.17 -4.93
C SER A 26 28.66 3.25 -5.54
N THR A 27 28.44 3.59 -6.82
CA THR A 27 29.19 4.66 -7.49
C THR A 27 29.00 6.02 -6.81
N ALA A 28 27.80 6.35 -6.33
CA ALA A 28 27.56 7.60 -5.63
C ALA A 28 28.32 7.68 -4.30
N LEU A 29 28.33 6.59 -3.53
CA LEU A 29 29.07 6.49 -2.26
C LEU A 29 30.58 6.63 -2.48
N ASP A 30 31.13 5.91 -3.45
CA ASP A 30 32.58 5.91 -3.72
C ASP A 30 33.08 7.26 -4.26
N ASN A 31 32.19 8.04 -4.91
CA ASN A 31 32.48 9.39 -5.37
C ASN A 31 32.13 10.48 -4.33
N GLY A 32 31.73 10.12 -3.11
CA GLY A 32 31.34 11.06 -2.06
C GLY A 32 30.07 11.86 -2.35
N ARG A 33 29.24 11.44 -3.32
CA ARG A 33 27.97 12.09 -3.69
C ARG A 33 26.83 11.58 -2.82
N ILE A 34 26.85 11.95 -1.55
CA ILE A 34 25.85 11.54 -0.56
C ILE A 34 24.70 12.54 -0.55
N ASN A 35 23.48 12.02 -0.64
CA ASN A 35 22.27 12.83 -0.53
C ASN A 35 21.73 12.76 0.91
N HIS A 36 21.06 13.82 1.33
CA HIS A 36 20.42 13.88 2.64
C HIS A 36 19.13 13.05 2.72
N ALA A 37 18.51 12.70 1.60
CA ALA A 37 17.27 11.93 1.58
C ALA A 37 17.18 10.97 0.38
N TYR A 38 16.85 9.72 0.68
CA TYR A 38 16.67 8.61 -0.26
C TYR A 38 15.23 8.08 -0.18
N LEU A 39 14.64 7.77 -1.34
CA LEU A 39 13.35 7.10 -1.44
C LEU A 39 13.53 5.75 -2.12
N PHE A 40 13.39 4.66 -1.38
CA PHE A 40 13.41 3.31 -1.87
C PHE A 40 11.96 2.87 -2.12
N SER A 41 11.58 2.77 -3.38
CA SER A 41 10.20 2.43 -3.79
C SER A 41 10.15 1.06 -4.41
N GLY A 42 9.02 0.35 -4.31
CA GLY A 42 8.79 -0.91 -5.02
C GLY A 42 8.06 -1.96 -4.18
N PRO A 43 7.74 -3.13 -4.77
CA PRO A 43 6.91 -4.15 -4.12
C PRO A 43 7.45 -4.62 -2.77
N ARG A 44 6.60 -5.24 -1.95
CA ARG A 44 7.04 -5.79 -0.65
C ARG A 44 8.08 -6.90 -0.88
N GLY A 45 9.04 -6.99 0.03
CA GLY A 45 10.00 -8.11 0.08
C GLY A 45 11.11 -8.09 -0.98
N CYS A 46 11.19 -7.09 -1.85
CA CYS A 46 12.25 -6.93 -2.86
C CYS A 46 13.61 -6.43 -2.31
N GLY A 47 13.73 -6.15 -1.02
CA GLY A 47 15.01 -5.77 -0.39
C GLY A 47 15.20 -4.28 -0.08
N LYS A 48 14.15 -3.46 -0.09
CA LYS A 48 14.21 -2.02 0.27
C LYS A 48 14.87 -1.76 1.63
N THR A 49 14.28 -2.29 2.71
CA THR A 49 14.77 -2.09 4.09
C THR A 49 16.14 -2.74 4.30
N SER A 50 16.44 -3.85 3.62
CA SER A 50 17.78 -4.45 3.62
C SER A 50 18.81 -3.50 3.02
N SER A 51 18.52 -2.94 1.85
CA SER A 51 19.40 -1.98 1.18
C SER A 51 19.54 -0.68 1.97
N ALA A 52 18.51 -0.25 2.69
CA ALA A 52 18.57 0.92 3.57
C ALA A 52 19.56 0.71 4.72
N ARG A 53 19.56 -0.48 5.31
CA ARG A 53 20.53 -0.85 6.35
C ARG A 53 21.94 -0.97 5.80
N ILE A 54 22.10 -1.54 4.59
CA ILE A 54 23.39 -1.59 3.90
C ILE A 54 23.92 -0.18 3.65
N LEU A 55 23.07 0.75 3.18
CA LEU A 55 23.43 2.15 2.99
C LEU A 55 23.91 2.80 4.30
N ALA A 56 23.15 2.64 5.39
CA ALA A 56 23.54 3.15 6.71
C ALA A 56 24.90 2.60 7.15
N ARG A 57 25.15 1.31 6.89
CA ARG A 57 26.42 0.65 7.18
C ARG A 57 27.57 1.17 6.32
N SER A 58 27.33 1.38 5.04
CA SER A 58 28.28 1.96 4.09
C SER A 58 28.69 3.38 4.44
N LEU A 59 27.75 4.18 4.94
CA LEU A 59 27.98 5.57 5.37
C LEU A 59 28.77 5.65 6.69
N ASN A 60 28.49 4.75 7.63
CA ASN A 60 29.04 4.78 8.98
C ASN A 60 30.21 3.81 9.21
N CYS A 61 30.64 3.08 8.19
CA CYS A 61 31.87 2.30 8.23
C CYS A 61 33.06 3.19 8.57
N VAL A 62 34.01 2.68 9.37
CA VAL A 62 35.26 3.41 9.68
C VAL A 62 36.09 3.67 8.42
N GLU A 63 36.05 2.75 7.46
CA GLU A 63 36.65 2.88 6.13
C GLU A 63 35.72 3.58 5.12
N GLY A 64 34.59 4.13 5.59
CA GLY A 64 33.56 4.76 4.76
C GLY A 64 33.57 6.29 4.78
N PRO A 65 32.78 6.95 3.91
CA PRO A 65 31.75 6.38 3.03
C PRO A 65 32.29 5.45 1.94
N THR A 66 31.75 4.23 1.82
CA THR A 66 32.21 3.24 0.82
C THR A 66 31.08 2.32 0.38
N SER A 67 31.11 1.88 -0.88
CA SER A 67 30.23 0.81 -1.38
C SER A 67 30.51 -0.56 -0.77
N THR A 68 31.72 -0.78 -0.22
CA THR A 68 32.19 -2.06 0.32
C THR A 68 32.52 -1.96 1.81
N PRO A 69 31.50 -1.91 2.69
CA PRO A 69 31.73 -1.80 4.14
C PRO A 69 32.53 -2.99 4.68
N CYS A 70 33.52 -2.71 5.54
CA CYS A 70 34.54 -3.67 5.96
C CYS A 70 34.06 -4.91 6.73
N GLY A 71 32.82 -4.90 7.26
CA GLY A 71 32.23 -6.03 8.00
C GLY A 71 32.79 -6.27 9.42
N LYS A 72 33.92 -5.66 9.78
CA LYS A 72 34.65 -5.91 11.04
C LYS A 72 34.58 -4.78 12.07
N CYS A 73 34.31 -3.54 11.65
CA CYS A 73 34.28 -2.39 12.58
C CYS A 73 33.00 -2.36 13.43
N PRO A 74 32.99 -1.63 14.58
CA PRO A 74 31.82 -1.57 15.46
C PRO A 74 30.52 -1.19 14.75
N SER A 75 30.58 -0.20 13.85
CA SER A 75 29.40 0.18 13.03
C SER A 75 28.94 -0.95 12.12
N CYS A 76 29.88 -1.63 11.44
CA CYS A 76 29.55 -2.74 10.55
C CYS A 76 28.94 -3.93 11.29
N VAL A 77 29.45 -4.26 12.47
CA VAL A 77 28.95 -5.36 13.31
C VAL A 77 27.58 -5.02 13.90
N SER A 78 27.40 -3.79 14.41
CA SER A 78 26.12 -3.34 14.97
C SER A 78 24.99 -3.31 13.94
N LEU A 79 25.30 -2.94 12.70
CA LEU A 79 24.35 -2.84 11.58
C LEU A 79 24.31 -4.10 10.71
N ALA A 80 25.04 -5.16 11.06
CA ALA A 80 25.01 -6.43 10.34
C ALA A 80 23.62 -7.10 10.40
N PRO A 81 23.33 -8.05 9.49
CA PRO A 81 22.21 -8.96 9.66
C PRO A 81 22.21 -9.61 11.06
N GLY A 82 21.17 -9.37 11.85
CA GLY A 82 21.07 -9.88 13.23
C GLY A 82 21.90 -9.12 14.27
N GLY A 83 22.53 -8.01 13.91
CA GLY A 83 23.26 -7.15 14.83
C GLY A 83 22.34 -6.45 15.86
N PRO A 84 22.90 -5.96 16.98
CA PRO A 84 22.15 -5.31 18.06
C PRO A 84 21.53 -3.96 17.69
N GLY A 85 21.88 -3.39 16.54
CA GLY A 85 21.52 -2.01 16.16
C GLY A 85 22.41 -0.97 16.83
N ASN A 86 22.14 0.31 16.54
CA ASN A 86 22.85 1.45 17.15
C ASN A 86 21.90 2.66 17.23
N LEU A 87 22.10 3.55 18.21
CA LEU A 87 21.25 4.72 18.42
C LEU A 87 21.29 5.73 17.26
N ASP A 88 22.41 5.79 16.55
CA ASP A 88 22.60 6.67 15.39
C ASP A 88 21.92 6.15 14.12
N VAL A 89 21.47 4.90 14.10
CA VAL A 89 20.68 4.33 13.00
C VAL A 89 19.36 3.82 13.54
N MET A 90 18.31 4.62 13.34
CA MET A 90 16.99 4.32 13.86
C MET A 90 16.07 3.86 12.73
N GLU A 91 15.57 2.63 12.87
CA GLU A 91 14.57 2.04 11.99
C GLU A 91 13.18 2.23 12.61
N LEU A 92 12.29 2.88 11.88
CA LEU A 92 10.92 3.15 12.28
C LEU A 92 9.95 2.54 11.27
N ASP A 93 9.02 1.72 11.73
CA ASP A 93 7.89 1.27 10.91
C ASP A 93 6.74 2.29 11.02
N ALA A 94 6.44 2.99 9.93
CA ALA A 94 5.40 4.01 9.89
C ALA A 94 3.99 3.43 9.98
N ALA A 95 3.79 2.13 9.75
CA ALA A 95 2.49 1.50 9.99
C ALA A 95 2.11 1.51 11.48
N SER A 96 3.11 1.47 12.37
CA SER A 96 2.91 1.50 13.83
C SER A 96 3.22 2.85 14.45
N ASN A 97 4.13 3.62 13.86
CA ASN A 97 4.63 4.90 14.40
C ASN A 97 4.45 6.06 13.40
N GLY A 98 3.31 6.06 12.69
CA GLY A 98 3.00 7.05 11.64
C GLY A 98 2.30 8.32 12.13
N SER A 99 2.17 8.49 13.45
CA SER A 99 1.44 9.62 14.03
C SER A 99 2.23 10.93 13.93
N VAL A 100 1.53 12.04 14.12
CA VAL A 100 2.17 13.38 14.08
C VAL A 100 3.17 13.55 15.21
N ASP A 101 2.85 12.99 16.38
CA ASP A 101 3.68 13.12 17.57
C ASP A 101 4.96 12.28 17.42
N ASP A 102 4.87 11.08 16.82
CA ASP A 102 6.06 10.28 16.48
C ASP A 102 7.00 11.04 15.53
N MET A 103 6.44 11.69 14.49
CA MET A 103 7.23 12.46 13.54
C MET A 103 7.82 13.74 14.15
N ARG A 104 7.13 14.35 15.12
CA ARG A 104 7.66 15.49 15.89
C ARG A 104 8.82 15.07 16.78
N GLU A 105 8.69 13.93 17.46
CA GLU A 105 9.77 13.37 18.27
C GLU A 105 10.98 13.01 17.40
N LEU A 106 10.74 12.38 16.24
CA LEU A 106 11.79 12.07 15.27
C LEU A 106 12.52 13.34 14.81
N ARG A 107 11.76 14.39 14.50
CA ARG A 107 12.28 15.71 14.11
C ARG A 107 13.12 16.36 15.21
N GLU A 108 12.70 16.25 16.47
CA GLU A 108 13.47 16.77 17.60
C GLU A 108 14.78 16.01 17.78
N ARG A 109 14.74 14.67 17.67
CA ARG A 109 15.92 13.81 17.70
C ARG A 109 16.88 14.10 16.54
N ALA A 110 16.36 14.52 15.39
CA ALA A 110 17.14 14.82 14.19
C ALA A 110 18.11 16.00 14.35
N LEU A 111 17.84 16.92 15.28
CA LEU A 111 18.66 18.11 15.51
C LEU A 111 19.98 17.78 16.22
N PHE A 112 20.05 16.65 16.92
CA PHE A 112 21.24 16.27 17.68
C PHE A 112 22.26 15.58 16.77
N ALA A 113 23.54 15.89 16.99
CA ALA A 113 24.66 15.20 16.36
C ALA A 113 24.65 13.69 16.71
N PRO A 114 25.25 12.84 15.86
CA PRO A 114 25.39 11.42 16.17
C PRO A 114 26.29 11.20 17.40
N ALA A 115 26.05 10.13 18.16
CA ALA A 115 26.77 9.81 19.38
C ALA A 115 28.11 9.10 19.12
N GLU A 116 28.12 8.14 18.20
CA GLU A 116 29.27 7.26 17.92
C GLU A 116 29.64 7.24 16.43
N PHE A 117 28.66 7.44 15.54
CA PHE A 117 28.85 7.31 14.09
C PHE A 117 29.07 8.66 13.38
N ARG A 118 29.45 8.61 12.10
CA ARG A 118 29.64 9.80 11.27
C ARG A 118 28.32 10.47 10.90
N TYR A 119 27.31 9.65 10.58
CA TYR A 119 25.98 10.09 10.17
C TYR A 119 24.90 9.48 11.06
N ARG A 120 23.90 10.29 11.36
CA ARG A 120 22.64 9.86 11.94
C ARG A 120 21.69 9.48 10.81
N VAL A 121 21.24 8.24 10.78
CA VAL A 121 20.39 7.70 9.69
C VAL A 121 19.02 7.33 10.23
N PHE A 122 17.97 7.90 9.64
CA PHE A 122 16.59 7.49 9.90
C PHE A 122 16.06 6.66 8.74
N ILE A 123 15.77 5.39 9.01
CA ILE A 123 15.13 4.49 8.05
C ILE A 123 13.66 4.42 8.41
N ILE A 124 12.79 4.92 7.54
CA ILE A 124 11.35 4.93 7.74
C ILE A 124 10.73 3.93 6.77
N ASP A 125 10.34 2.76 7.27
CA ASP A 125 9.69 1.69 6.50
C ASP A 125 8.18 1.92 6.38
N GLU A 126 7.61 1.44 5.28
CA GLU A 126 6.24 1.72 4.84
C GLU A 126 5.83 3.20 4.96
N ALA A 127 6.70 4.10 4.50
CA ALA A 127 6.55 5.55 4.67
C ALA A 127 5.23 6.14 4.12
N HIS A 128 4.54 5.46 3.21
CA HIS A 128 3.20 5.85 2.76
C HIS A 128 2.13 5.79 3.87
N MET A 129 2.41 5.09 4.97
CA MET A 129 1.54 5.00 6.15
C MET A 129 1.70 6.19 7.11
N ILE A 130 2.66 7.09 6.88
CA ILE A 130 2.80 8.31 7.67
C ILE A 130 1.57 9.19 7.42
N SER A 131 0.92 9.64 8.50
CA SER A 131 -0.20 10.56 8.40
C SER A 131 0.19 11.86 7.67
N THR A 132 -0.76 12.50 6.97
CA THR A 132 -0.51 13.77 6.26
C THR A 132 0.10 14.85 7.18
N GLN A 133 -0.37 14.90 8.42
CA GLN A 133 0.12 15.82 9.43
C GLN A 133 1.54 15.46 9.90
N GLY A 134 1.87 14.16 10.00
CA GLY A 134 3.22 13.68 10.28
C GLY A 134 4.21 14.01 9.16
N ASN A 135 3.80 13.83 7.89
CA ASN A 135 4.62 14.23 6.76
C ASN A 135 4.94 15.74 6.78
N ASN A 136 3.94 16.58 7.09
CA ASN A 136 4.14 18.02 7.25
C ASN A 136 5.10 18.37 8.42
N ALA A 137 5.12 17.57 9.48
CA ALA A 137 6.06 17.77 10.59
C ALA A 137 7.52 17.52 10.17
N LEU A 138 7.76 16.59 9.24
CA LEU A 138 9.09 16.29 8.71
C LEU A 138 9.57 17.28 7.64
N LEU A 139 8.67 17.99 6.95
CA LEU A 139 9.04 18.84 5.80
C LEU A 139 10.20 19.77 6.08
N LYS A 140 10.17 20.52 7.18
CA LYS A 140 11.24 21.48 7.51
C LYS A 140 12.62 20.81 7.60
N VAL A 141 12.69 19.61 8.19
CA VAL A 141 13.96 18.89 8.39
C VAL A 141 14.39 18.12 7.14
N VAL A 142 13.44 17.72 6.28
CA VAL A 142 13.78 17.14 4.97
C VAL A 142 14.21 18.23 3.97
N GLU A 143 13.68 19.45 4.10
CA GLU A 143 14.01 20.60 3.27
C GLU A 143 15.37 21.20 3.59
N GLU A 144 15.66 21.37 4.87
CA GLU A 144 16.91 21.93 5.40
C GLU A 144 17.50 20.98 6.46
N PRO A 145 18.03 19.82 6.04
CA PRO A 145 18.60 18.85 6.97
C PRO A 145 19.96 19.31 7.51
N PRO A 146 20.29 18.98 8.77
CA PRO A 146 21.66 19.04 9.26
C PRO A 146 22.61 18.18 8.42
N GLU A 147 23.87 18.59 8.28
CA GLU A 147 24.87 17.89 7.43
C GLU A 147 25.13 16.43 7.85
N HIS A 148 24.96 16.12 9.13
CA HIS A 148 25.14 14.78 9.68
C HIS A 148 23.91 13.88 9.55
N LEU A 149 22.80 14.37 8.99
CA LEU A 149 21.51 13.68 8.97
C LEU A 149 21.17 13.11 7.59
N ILE A 150 20.76 11.83 7.57
CA ILE A 150 20.32 11.16 6.34
C ILE A 150 18.98 10.45 6.58
N PHE A 151 18.01 10.70 5.71
CA PHE A 151 16.74 9.98 5.65
C PHE A 151 16.74 8.90 4.57
N VAL A 152 16.18 7.74 4.91
CA VAL A 152 15.88 6.68 3.96
C VAL A 152 14.41 6.28 4.12
N PHE A 153 13.57 6.73 3.20
CA PHE A 153 12.16 6.36 3.14
C PHE A 153 12.03 5.07 2.31
N ALA A 154 11.44 4.02 2.87
CA ALA A 154 11.08 2.82 2.13
C ALA A 154 9.55 2.74 1.99
N THR A 155 9.04 2.51 0.78
CA THR A 155 7.59 2.44 0.55
C THR A 155 7.24 1.48 -0.58
N THR A 156 6.06 0.87 -0.48
CA THR A 156 5.43 0.11 -1.56
C THR A 156 4.64 0.99 -2.53
N GLU A 157 4.16 2.16 -2.07
CA GLU A 157 3.26 3.05 -2.80
C GLU A 157 3.84 4.49 -2.84
N PRO A 158 4.80 4.80 -3.74
CA PRO A 158 5.44 6.12 -3.81
C PRO A 158 4.50 7.26 -4.23
N GLU A 159 3.36 6.95 -4.83
CA GLU A 159 2.30 7.91 -5.20
C GLU A 159 1.50 8.43 -4.01
N LYS A 160 1.42 7.67 -2.92
CA LYS A 160 0.76 8.10 -1.68
C LYS A 160 1.63 9.00 -0.79
N MET A 161 2.94 9.06 -1.07
CA MET A 161 3.84 10.01 -0.42
C MET A 161 3.53 11.44 -0.85
N LEU A 162 3.69 12.41 0.06
CA LEU A 162 3.54 13.83 -0.30
C LEU A 162 4.54 14.22 -1.40
N GLY A 163 4.05 14.90 -2.43
CA GLY A 163 4.86 15.33 -3.57
C GLY A 163 6.08 16.18 -3.16
N THR A 164 5.95 16.97 -2.09
CA THR A 164 7.00 17.81 -1.50
C THR A 164 8.14 17.03 -0.85
N ILE A 165 7.88 15.83 -0.31
CA ILE A 165 8.92 14.92 0.18
C ILE A 165 9.55 14.22 -1.03
N ARG A 166 8.72 13.70 -1.94
CA ARG A 166 9.19 12.96 -3.11
C ARG A 166 10.12 13.80 -4.01
N SER A 167 9.85 15.09 -4.16
CA SER A 167 10.69 16.00 -4.96
C SER A 167 12.06 16.30 -4.34
N ARG A 168 12.26 15.99 -3.05
CA ARG A 168 13.50 16.24 -2.30
C ARG A 168 14.28 14.97 -1.99
N THR A 169 13.69 13.81 -2.29
CA THR A 169 14.33 12.50 -2.18
C THR A 169 14.88 12.05 -3.51
N HIS A 170 16.03 11.37 -3.49
CA HIS A 170 16.50 10.60 -4.64
C HIS A 170 15.79 9.24 -4.69
N ASN A 171 14.99 9.01 -5.74
CA ASN A 171 14.17 7.81 -5.86
C ASN A 171 14.93 6.65 -6.53
N TYR A 172 14.94 5.50 -5.84
CA TYR A 172 15.49 4.24 -6.32
C TYR A 172 14.37 3.17 -6.39
N PRO A 173 13.92 2.79 -7.60
CA PRO A 173 12.88 1.80 -7.79
C PRO A 173 13.43 0.37 -7.74
N PHE A 174 13.00 -0.38 -6.72
CA PHE A 174 13.23 -1.81 -6.57
C PHE A 174 12.16 -2.62 -7.30
N ARG A 175 12.55 -3.78 -7.84
CA ARG A 175 11.67 -4.67 -8.60
C ARG A 175 11.61 -6.06 -7.96
N LEU A 176 10.65 -6.87 -8.33
CA LEU A 176 10.68 -8.29 -7.97
C LEU A 176 11.81 -8.99 -8.73
N LEU A 177 12.33 -10.08 -8.17
CA LEU A 177 13.37 -10.85 -8.83
C LEU A 177 12.80 -11.64 -9.99
N THR A 178 13.60 -11.82 -11.03
CA THR A 178 13.28 -12.77 -12.10
C THR A 178 13.32 -14.20 -11.56
N PRO A 179 12.57 -15.15 -12.14
CA PRO A 179 12.63 -16.55 -11.72
C PRO A 179 14.05 -17.13 -11.71
N GLN A 180 14.87 -16.76 -12.70
CA GLN A 180 16.27 -17.19 -12.78
C GLN A 180 17.13 -16.65 -11.63
N ALA A 181 17.02 -15.35 -11.32
CA ALA A 181 17.75 -14.75 -10.20
C ALA A 181 17.29 -15.32 -8.85
N MET A 182 15.98 -15.59 -8.71
CA MET A 182 15.43 -16.23 -7.53
C MET A 182 15.95 -17.66 -7.37
N ARG A 183 15.98 -18.46 -8.46
CA ARG A 183 16.51 -19.82 -8.42
C ARG A 183 17.97 -19.84 -7.97
N GLN A 184 18.80 -18.92 -8.49
CA GLN A 184 20.19 -18.79 -8.06
C GLN A 184 20.31 -18.46 -6.56
N LEU A 185 19.47 -17.57 -6.03
CA LEU A 185 19.40 -17.29 -4.60
C LEU A 185 19.04 -18.54 -3.79
N LEU A 186 18.01 -19.28 -4.22
CA LEU A 186 17.56 -20.48 -3.51
C LEU A 186 18.62 -21.60 -3.54
N GLU A 187 19.27 -21.83 -4.68
CA GLU A 187 20.36 -22.80 -4.80
C GLU A 187 21.53 -22.46 -3.86
N ASN A 188 21.91 -21.19 -3.78
CA ASN A 188 22.96 -20.74 -2.85
C ASN A 188 22.57 -21.00 -1.38
N VAL A 189 21.34 -20.64 -1.01
CA VAL A 189 20.82 -20.84 0.35
C VAL A 189 20.76 -22.34 0.71
N VAL A 190 20.20 -23.16 -0.17
CA VAL A 190 20.07 -24.62 0.03
C VAL A 190 21.44 -25.27 0.18
N ARG A 191 22.43 -24.86 -0.64
CA ARG A 191 23.80 -25.33 -0.54
C ARG A 191 24.45 -24.97 0.80
N GLU A 192 24.21 -23.77 1.30
CA GLU A 192 24.75 -23.33 2.60
C GLU A 192 24.06 -23.99 3.79
N GLU A 193 22.76 -24.32 3.69
CA GLU A 193 22.07 -25.12 4.71
C GLU A 193 22.42 -26.61 4.64
N GLY A 194 23.01 -27.08 3.53
CA GLY A 194 23.40 -28.48 3.36
C GLY A 194 22.20 -29.43 3.23
N VAL A 195 21.04 -28.93 2.80
CA VAL A 195 19.81 -29.72 2.63
C VAL A 195 19.64 -30.12 1.17
N ARG A 196 19.05 -31.29 0.91
CA ARG A 196 18.69 -31.72 -0.44
C ARG A 196 17.33 -31.16 -0.82
N VAL A 197 17.24 -30.50 -1.97
CA VAL A 197 15.97 -30.05 -2.58
C VAL A 197 15.92 -30.58 -4.00
N GLU A 198 14.78 -31.17 -4.37
CA GLU A 198 14.54 -31.66 -5.71
C GLU A 198 14.33 -30.52 -6.72
N ASP A 199 14.82 -30.68 -7.96
CA ASP A 199 14.81 -29.60 -8.95
C ASP A 199 13.40 -29.10 -9.29
N ALA A 200 12.42 -30.01 -9.33
CA ALA A 200 11.03 -29.72 -9.58
C ALA A 200 10.36 -28.85 -8.50
N VAL A 201 10.97 -28.71 -7.32
CA VAL A 201 10.43 -27.90 -6.22
C VAL A 201 10.74 -26.41 -6.41
N TYR A 202 11.87 -26.05 -7.03
CA TYR A 202 12.26 -24.64 -7.18
C TYR A 202 11.18 -23.81 -7.90
N PRO A 203 10.63 -24.23 -9.06
CA PRO A 203 9.57 -23.48 -9.72
C PRO A 203 8.34 -23.26 -8.83
N LEU A 204 7.93 -24.28 -8.05
CA LEU A 204 6.77 -24.19 -7.15
C LEU A 204 6.98 -23.13 -6.06
N VAL A 205 8.16 -23.12 -5.44
CA VAL A 205 8.49 -22.17 -4.36
C VAL A 205 8.63 -20.75 -4.91
N ILE A 206 9.24 -20.58 -6.09
CA ILE A 206 9.38 -19.29 -6.76
C ILE A 206 8.01 -18.70 -7.11
N GLN A 207 7.11 -19.53 -7.64
CA GLN A 207 5.75 -19.12 -7.99
C GLN A 207 4.96 -18.75 -6.73
N ALA A 208 5.00 -19.59 -5.69
CA ALA A 208 4.34 -19.32 -4.42
C ALA A 208 4.85 -18.04 -3.73
N GLY A 209 6.15 -17.73 -3.88
CA GLY A 209 6.77 -16.51 -3.36
C GLY A 209 6.55 -15.24 -4.20
N GLY A 210 5.93 -15.34 -5.38
CA GLY A 210 5.58 -14.19 -6.22
C GLY A 210 6.75 -13.30 -6.61
N GLY A 211 7.97 -13.86 -6.74
CA GLY A 211 9.19 -13.11 -7.06
C GLY A 211 9.77 -12.25 -5.93
N SER A 212 9.16 -12.27 -4.73
CA SER A 212 9.68 -11.61 -3.53
C SER A 212 10.69 -12.52 -2.83
N PRO A 213 11.98 -12.15 -2.71
CA PRO A 213 12.96 -13.02 -2.06
C PRO A 213 12.65 -13.25 -0.58
N ARG A 214 12.07 -12.26 0.12
CA ARG A 214 11.63 -12.45 1.51
C ARG A 214 10.57 -13.54 1.63
N ASP A 215 9.54 -13.49 0.79
CA ASP A 215 8.39 -14.40 0.90
C ASP A 215 8.79 -15.79 0.38
N THR A 216 9.54 -15.85 -0.72
CA THR A 216 10.10 -17.09 -1.28
C THR A 216 10.98 -17.82 -0.26
N LEU A 217 11.91 -17.11 0.42
CA LEU A 217 12.74 -17.71 1.47
C LEU A 217 11.94 -18.12 2.71
N SER A 218 10.86 -17.40 3.03
CA SER A 218 9.98 -17.76 4.15
C SER A 218 9.21 -19.05 3.86
N ILE A 219 8.72 -19.20 2.62
CA ILE A 219 8.06 -20.42 2.15
C ILE A 219 9.06 -21.59 2.13
N LEU A 220 10.26 -21.38 1.59
CA LEU A 220 11.30 -22.41 1.59
C LEU A 220 11.62 -22.87 3.03
N ASP A 221 11.78 -21.94 3.97
CA ASP A 221 12.05 -22.25 5.38
C ASP A 221 10.94 -23.10 6.00
N GLN A 222 9.67 -22.79 5.70
CA GLN A 222 8.52 -23.58 6.13
C GLN A 222 8.52 -25.00 5.55
N LEU A 223 8.84 -25.15 4.26
CA LEU A 223 8.93 -26.45 3.60
C LEU A 223 10.09 -27.30 4.14
N LEU A 224 11.26 -26.68 4.36
CA LEU A 224 12.41 -27.36 4.94
C LEU A 224 12.14 -27.81 6.38
N ALA A 225 11.39 -27.04 7.17
CA ALA A 225 11.00 -27.44 8.52
C ALA A 225 10.11 -28.70 8.55
N GLY A 226 9.36 -28.96 7.47
CA GLY A 226 8.58 -30.19 7.28
C GLY A 226 9.34 -31.33 6.60
N SER A 227 10.57 -31.10 6.14
CA SER A 227 11.34 -32.09 5.38
C SER A 227 11.97 -33.17 6.25
N GLY A 228 11.92 -34.41 5.76
CA GLY A 228 12.55 -35.57 6.40
C GLY A 228 14.02 -35.74 5.98
N PRO A 229 14.66 -36.87 6.33
CA PRO A 229 16.06 -37.15 5.98
C PRO A 229 16.31 -37.24 4.46
N GLU A 230 15.27 -37.49 3.67
CA GLU A 230 15.29 -37.52 2.20
C GLU A 230 15.47 -36.11 1.59
N GLY A 231 15.26 -35.05 2.37
CA GLY A 231 15.20 -33.67 1.92
C GLY A 231 13.81 -33.24 1.47
N LEU A 232 13.74 -32.14 0.73
CA LEU A 232 12.49 -31.58 0.20
C LEU A 232 12.23 -32.14 -1.20
N THR A 233 11.23 -33.01 -1.29
CA THR A 233 10.75 -33.64 -2.53
C THR A 233 9.53 -32.92 -3.09
N TYR A 234 9.22 -33.16 -4.36
CA TYR A 234 8.03 -32.62 -5.04
C TYR A 234 6.72 -33.00 -4.32
N ASP A 235 6.57 -34.29 -3.97
CA ASP A 235 5.37 -34.83 -3.31
C ASP A 235 5.13 -34.23 -1.92
N LEU A 236 6.20 -33.84 -1.22
CA LEU A 236 6.09 -33.17 0.07
C LEU A 236 5.75 -31.67 -0.09
N ALA A 237 6.27 -31.03 -1.14
CA ALA A 237 6.10 -29.60 -1.38
C ALA A 237 4.67 -29.24 -1.82
N ILE A 238 4.02 -30.02 -2.68
CA ILE A 238 2.67 -29.74 -3.19
C ILE A 238 1.63 -29.50 -2.08
N PRO A 239 1.39 -30.45 -1.15
CA PRO A 239 0.32 -30.31 -0.17
C PRO A 239 0.61 -29.16 0.81
N LEU A 240 1.89 -28.94 1.16
CA LEU A 240 2.29 -27.85 2.05
C LEU A 240 2.18 -26.48 1.38
N LEU A 241 2.51 -26.41 0.09
CA LEU A 241 2.30 -25.21 -0.69
C LEU A 241 0.83 -25.00 -0.99
N GLY A 242 -0.02 -26.03 -0.98
CA GLY A 242 -1.43 -25.95 -1.38
C GLY A 242 -1.61 -25.75 -2.89
N VAL A 243 -0.61 -26.10 -3.71
CA VAL A 243 -0.68 -26.03 -5.19
C VAL A 243 -1.85 -26.89 -5.65
N THR A 244 -2.68 -26.37 -6.54
CA THR A 244 -3.76 -27.19 -7.12
C THR A 244 -3.17 -28.33 -7.93
N GLU A 245 -3.66 -29.55 -7.70
CA GLU A 245 -3.26 -30.69 -8.52
C GLU A 245 -3.58 -30.46 -10.00
N LEU A 246 -2.63 -30.81 -10.87
CA LEU A 246 -2.79 -30.63 -12.32
C LEU A 246 -4.00 -31.39 -12.86
N SER A 247 -4.37 -32.51 -12.23
CA SER A 247 -5.57 -33.31 -12.53
C SER A 247 -6.87 -32.51 -12.38
N LEU A 248 -6.99 -31.72 -11.31
CA LEU A 248 -8.17 -30.87 -11.06
C LEU A 248 -8.26 -29.73 -12.09
N ILE A 249 -7.12 -29.14 -12.45
CA ILE A 249 -7.06 -28.13 -13.52
C ILE A 249 -7.41 -28.77 -14.87
N ASP A 250 -6.88 -29.95 -15.18
CA ASP A 250 -7.16 -30.68 -16.41
C ASP A 250 -8.66 -31.03 -16.51
N ALA A 251 -9.26 -31.56 -15.44
CA ALA A 251 -10.69 -31.87 -15.37
C ALA A 251 -11.56 -30.62 -15.57
N THR A 252 -11.16 -29.50 -14.99
CA THR A 252 -11.86 -28.21 -15.14
C THR A 252 -11.80 -27.71 -16.58
N VAL A 253 -10.63 -27.75 -17.22
CA VAL A 253 -10.46 -27.39 -18.63
C VAL A 253 -11.28 -28.31 -19.52
N ASP A 254 -11.27 -29.62 -19.25
CA ASP A 254 -12.02 -30.59 -20.02
C ASP A 254 -13.53 -30.39 -19.90
N ALA A 255 -14.02 -30.05 -18.71
CA ALA A 255 -15.42 -29.70 -18.45
C ALA A 255 -15.83 -28.38 -19.12
N LEU A 256 -14.93 -27.37 -19.15
CA LEU A 256 -15.17 -26.13 -19.90
C LEU A 256 -15.27 -26.41 -21.40
N ALA A 257 -14.36 -27.22 -21.94
CA ALA A 257 -14.31 -27.55 -23.36
C ALA A 257 -15.51 -28.42 -23.79
N SER A 258 -16.04 -29.29 -22.93
CA SER A 258 -17.25 -30.09 -23.22
C SER A 258 -18.55 -29.40 -22.80
N ARG A 259 -18.48 -28.24 -22.14
CA ARG A 259 -19.61 -27.55 -21.48
C ARG A 259 -20.36 -28.45 -20.49
N ASP A 260 -19.65 -29.36 -19.82
CA ASP A 260 -20.24 -30.30 -18.87
C ASP A 260 -20.34 -29.67 -17.47
N ALA A 261 -21.54 -29.21 -17.13
CA ALA A 261 -21.81 -28.63 -15.82
C ALA A 261 -21.68 -29.66 -14.68
N ALA A 262 -22.07 -30.90 -14.90
CA ALA A 262 -22.02 -31.93 -13.85
C ALA A 262 -20.57 -32.25 -13.49
N ALA A 263 -19.71 -32.44 -14.49
CA ALA A 263 -18.28 -32.68 -14.29
C ALA A 263 -17.58 -31.48 -13.62
N MET A 264 -17.94 -30.24 -13.99
CA MET A 264 -17.39 -29.05 -13.35
C MET A 264 -17.72 -28.98 -11.86
N PHE A 265 -19.00 -29.15 -11.49
CA PHE A 265 -19.39 -29.07 -10.08
C PHE A 265 -18.81 -30.21 -9.24
N ALA A 266 -18.67 -31.42 -9.81
CA ALA A 266 -17.94 -32.51 -9.16
C ALA A 266 -16.46 -32.13 -8.91
N THR A 267 -15.80 -31.51 -9.90
CA THR A 267 -14.42 -31.05 -9.75
C THR A 267 -14.29 -29.97 -8.67
N ILE A 268 -15.28 -29.08 -8.53
CA ILE A 268 -15.31 -28.07 -7.45
C ILE A 268 -15.44 -28.75 -6.08
N ASP A 269 -16.30 -29.77 -5.95
CA ASP A 269 -16.39 -30.54 -4.72
C ASP A 269 -15.05 -31.20 -4.38
N ASP A 270 -14.38 -31.82 -5.36
CA ASP A 270 -13.05 -32.42 -5.18
C ASP A 270 -12.00 -31.38 -4.72
N VAL A 271 -12.01 -30.18 -5.31
CA VAL A 271 -11.13 -29.06 -4.91
C VAL A 271 -11.34 -28.67 -3.44
N ILE A 272 -12.60 -28.60 -3.00
CA ILE A 272 -12.96 -28.23 -1.63
C ILE A 272 -12.64 -29.37 -0.65
N GLU A 273 -12.92 -30.62 -1.02
CA GLU A 273 -12.62 -31.80 -0.20
C GLU A 273 -11.11 -32.00 -0.03
N ALA A 274 -10.32 -31.72 -1.06
CA ALA A 274 -8.86 -31.69 -0.99
C ALA A 274 -8.31 -30.51 -0.17
N GLY A 275 -9.15 -29.56 0.24
CA GLY A 275 -8.77 -28.42 1.07
C GLY A 275 -8.02 -27.32 0.33
N HIS A 276 -8.10 -27.28 -1.01
CA HIS A 276 -7.47 -26.21 -1.79
C HIS A 276 -8.17 -24.87 -1.56
N GLU A 277 -7.38 -23.80 -1.51
CA GLU A 277 -7.91 -22.44 -1.42
C GLU A 277 -8.61 -22.05 -2.74
N PRO A 278 -9.92 -21.69 -2.74
CA PRO A 278 -10.66 -21.38 -3.96
C PRO A 278 -10.05 -20.28 -4.83
N ARG A 279 -9.43 -19.28 -4.19
CA ARG A 279 -8.77 -18.18 -4.88
C ARG A 279 -7.50 -18.62 -5.59
N ARG A 280 -6.76 -19.53 -4.98
CA ARG A 280 -5.56 -20.10 -5.60
C ARG A 280 -5.93 -20.96 -6.79
N PHE A 281 -6.91 -21.84 -6.62
CA PHE A 281 -7.45 -22.65 -7.71
C PHE A 281 -7.88 -21.80 -8.91
N ALA A 282 -8.59 -20.69 -8.67
CA ALA A 282 -8.97 -19.75 -9.72
C ALA A 282 -7.76 -19.09 -10.40
N SER A 283 -6.70 -18.78 -9.66
CA SER A 283 -5.44 -18.25 -10.20
C SER A 283 -4.73 -19.27 -11.08
N ASP A 284 -4.64 -20.52 -10.63
CA ASP A 284 -3.99 -21.62 -11.35
C ASP A 284 -4.77 -21.95 -12.64
N LEU A 285 -6.11 -21.87 -12.59
CA LEU A 285 -6.96 -21.97 -13.79
C LEU A 285 -6.72 -20.81 -14.77
N LEU A 286 -6.58 -19.57 -14.28
CA LEU A 286 -6.29 -18.41 -15.13
C LEU A 286 -4.94 -18.56 -15.84
N ASP A 287 -3.91 -19.00 -15.13
CA ASP A 287 -2.60 -19.31 -15.71
C ASP A 287 -2.71 -20.39 -16.79
N ARG A 288 -3.51 -21.44 -16.54
CA ARG A 288 -3.77 -22.47 -17.56
C ARG A 288 -4.47 -21.92 -18.79
N LEU A 289 -5.51 -21.11 -18.64
CA LEU A 289 -6.24 -20.52 -19.77
C LEU A 289 -5.32 -19.61 -20.60
N ARG A 290 -4.43 -18.85 -19.95
CA ARG A 290 -3.37 -18.08 -20.64
C ARG A 290 -2.47 -19.00 -21.45
N ASP A 291 -1.96 -20.07 -20.86
CA ASP A 291 -1.03 -20.98 -21.54
C ASP A 291 -1.68 -21.64 -22.76
N LEU A 292 -2.93 -22.09 -22.66
CA LEU A 292 -3.68 -22.62 -23.80
C LEU A 292 -3.86 -21.58 -24.91
N MET A 293 -4.11 -20.32 -24.55
CA MET A 293 -4.23 -19.22 -25.51
C MET A 293 -2.90 -18.95 -26.22
N ILE A 294 -1.77 -18.98 -25.51
CA ILE A 294 -0.43 -18.81 -26.09
C ILE A 294 -0.10 -19.97 -27.03
N ILE A 295 -0.37 -21.22 -26.63
CA ILE A 295 -0.12 -22.41 -27.46
C ILE A 295 -0.89 -22.34 -28.78
N ARG A 296 -2.13 -21.84 -28.75
CA ARG A 296 -2.95 -21.69 -29.94
C ARG A 296 -2.44 -20.59 -30.88
N THR A 297 -1.91 -19.51 -30.31
CA THR A 297 -1.49 -18.32 -31.08
C THR A 297 -0.05 -18.44 -31.58
N VAL A 298 0.82 -19.15 -30.85
CA VAL A 298 2.24 -19.30 -31.15
C VAL A 298 2.58 -20.78 -31.41
N PRO A 299 2.88 -21.16 -32.68
CA PRO A 299 3.15 -22.56 -33.06
C PRO A 299 4.33 -23.24 -32.34
N ASP A 300 5.25 -22.45 -31.76
CA ASP A 300 6.42 -22.90 -31.00
C ASP A 300 6.50 -22.24 -29.60
N ALA A 301 5.36 -22.19 -28.91
CA ALA A 301 5.26 -21.58 -27.59
C ALA A 301 6.20 -22.22 -26.54
N PHE A 302 6.37 -23.54 -26.59
CA PHE A 302 7.25 -24.29 -25.68
C PHE A 302 8.73 -24.06 -25.96
N GLY A 303 9.16 -24.12 -27.23
CA GLY A 303 10.55 -23.88 -27.62
C GLY A 303 11.03 -22.46 -27.29
N GLN A 304 10.11 -21.49 -27.27
CA GLN A 304 10.38 -20.10 -26.89
C GLN A 304 10.23 -19.83 -25.38
N GLY A 305 9.84 -20.82 -24.58
CA GLY A 305 9.65 -20.66 -23.13
C GLY A 305 8.50 -19.72 -22.75
N LEU A 306 7.48 -19.59 -23.60
CA LEU A 306 6.31 -18.73 -23.35
C LEU A 306 5.24 -19.41 -22.47
N VAL A 307 5.35 -20.72 -22.27
CA VAL A 307 4.44 -21.54 -21.48
C VAL A 307 5.18 -22.08 -20.26
N ASN A 308 4.63 -21.84 -19.08
CA ASN A 308 5.22 -22.30 -17.82
C ASN A 308 4.69 -23.69 -17.45
N ALA A 309 5.02 -24.69 -18.27
CA ALA A 309 4.68 -26.09 -18.01
C ALA A 309 5.83 -27.03 -18.37
N PRO A 310 5.95 -28.20 -17.69
CA PRO A 310 6.90 -29.24 -18.08
C PRO A 310 6.73 -29.65 -19.55
N THR A 311 7.83 -29.89 -20.25
CA THR A 311 7.83 -30.29 -21.68
C THR A 311 7.05 -31.57 -21.93
N GLU A 312 7.02 -32.50 -20.98
CA GLU A 312 6.23 -33.73 -21.03
C GLU A 312 4.72 -33.49 -21.18
N ARG A 313 4.24 -32.31 -20.76
CA ARG A 313 2.82 -31.94 -20.84
C ARG A 313 2.43 -31.22 -22.12
N GLU A 314 3.37 -31.00 -23.05
CA GLU A 314 3.09 -30.29 -24.31
C GLU A 314 1.94 -30.93 -25.09
N ALA A 315 1.95 -32.27 -25.23
CA ALA A 315 0.92 -32.97 -25.99
C ALA A 315 -0.48 -32.81 -25.37
N VAL A 316 -0.59 -32.87 -24.05
CA VAL A 316 -1.85 -32.70 -23.31
C VAL A 316 -2.37 -31.27 -23.48
N LEU A 317 -1.51 -30.28 -23.29
CA LEU A 317 -1.87 -28.86 -23.40
C LEU A 317 -2.26 -28.46 -24.81
N ARG A 318 -1.57 -29.00 -25.83
CA ARG A 318 -1.93 -28.80 -27.23
C ARG A 318 -3.31 -29.40 -27.54
N GLY A 319 -3.57 -30.63 -27.08
CA GLY A 319 -4.88 -31.27 -27.22
C GLY A 319 -6.00 -30.49 -26.53
N GLN A 320 -5.76 -29.93 -25.35
CA GLN A 320 -6.72 -29.05 -24.67
C GLN A 320 -6.95 -27.75 -25.47
N ALA A 321 -5.90 -27.10 -25.96
CA ALA A 321 -6.00 -25.83 -26.69
C ALA A 321 -6.80 -25.96 -28.00
N GLU A 322 -6.69 -27.11 -28.68
CA GLU A 322 -7.42 -27.40 -29.93
C GLU A 322 -8.93 -27.55 -29.73
N ARG A 323 -9.39 -27.86 -28.51
CA ARG A 323 -10.82 -28.04 -28.20
C ARG A 323 -11.59 -26.72 -28.09
N PHE A 324 -10.89 -25.60 -27.88
CA PHE A 324 -11.51 -24.28 -27.81
C PHE A 324 -11.50 -23.60 -29.17
N SER A 325 -12.43 -22.70 -29.44
CA SER A 325 -12.61 -22.01 -30.73
C SER A 325 -12.50 -20.47 -30.60
N GLY A 326 -12.08 -19.79 -31.67
CA GLY A 326 -12.02 -18.32 -31.74
C GLY A 326 -11.38 -17.63 -30.52
N ASN A 327 -12.15 -16.74 -29.90
CA ASN A 327 -11.75 -15.94 -28.73
C ASN A 327 -12.22 -16.55 -27.39
N GLU A 328 -12.69 -17.80 -27.35
CA GLU A 328 -13.27 -18.41 -26.14
C GLU A 328 -12.31 -18.39 -24.95
N LEU A 329 -11.05 -18.79 -25.16
CA LEU A 329 -10.04 -18.80 -24.09
C LEU A 329 -9.81 -17.40 -23.50
N ALA A 330 -9.83 -16.36 -24.35
CA ALA A 330 -9.68 -14.97 -23.90
C ALA A 330 -10.90 -14.50 -23.09
N THR A 331 -12.12 -14.86 -23.53
CA THR A 331 -13.35 -14.56 -22.79
C THR A 331 -13.37 -15.26 -21.43
N LEU A 332 -13.05 -16.57 -21.39
CA LEU A 332 -12.98 -17.34 -20.14
C LEU A 332 -11.92 -16.76 -19.19
N ALA A 333 -10.73 -16.42 -19.68
CA ALA A 333 -9.68 -15.80 -18.88
C ALA A 333 -10.13 -14.44 -18.32
N SER A 334 -10.83 -13.63 -19.11
CA SER A 334 -11.38 -12.34 -18.66
C SER A 334 -12.41 -12.51 -17.54
N GLU A 335 -13.35 -13.45 -17.69
CA GLU A 335 -14.37 -13.74 -16.68
C GLU A 335 -13.76 -14.25 -15.36
N VAL A 336 -12.76 -15.13 -15.43
CA VAL A 336 -12.02 -15.57 -14.24
C VAL A 336 -11.35 -14.36 -13.57
N ASN A 337 -10.59 -13.57 -14.32
CA ASN A 337 -9.86 -12.42 -13.79
C ASN A 337 -10.78 -11.38 -13.12
N GLU A 338 -11.94 -11.08 -13.73
CA GLU A 338 -12.91 -10.14 -13.17
C GLU A 338 -13.50 -10.66 -11.84
N ARG A 339 -13.84 -11.95 -11.76
CA ARG A 339 -14.49 -12.55 -10.59
C ARG A 339 -13.52 -12.91 -9.47
N MET A 340 -12.25 -13.09 -9.78
CA MET A 340 -11.20 -13.39 -8.79
C MET A 340 -11.08 -12.33 -7.69
N VAL A 341 -11.36 -11.06 -7.99
CA VAL A 341 -11.30 -9.97 -7.00
C VAL A 341 -12.29 -10.22 -5.87
N SER A 342 -13.49 -10.73 -6.19
CA SER A 342 -14.56 -11.01 -5.24
C SER A 342 -14.24 -12.16 -4.28
N LEU A 343 -13.30 -13.04 -4.62
CA LEU A 343 -12.85 -14.14 -3.74
C LEU A 343 -12.04 -13.63 -2.54
N ARG A 344 -11.49 -12.41 -2.58
CA ARG A 344 -10.67 -11.86 -1.51
C ARG A 344 -11.52 -11.41 -0.32
N GLY A 345 -11.36 -12.07 0.82
CA GLY A 345 -12.07 -11.71 2.06
C GLY A 345 -13.55 -12.10 2.06
N ALA A 346 -13.96 -12.99 1.15
CA ALA A 346 -15.32 -13.47 1.08
C ALA A 346 -15.70 -14.32 2.30
N THR A 347 -16.94 -14.17 2.76
CA THR A 347 -17.52 -15.00 3.84
C THR A 347 -17.77 -16.44 3.40
N SER A 348 -18.08 -16.66 2.12
CA SER A 348 -18.25 -17.98 1.51
C SER A 348 -17.46 -18.11 0.19
N PRO A 349 -16.13 -18.31 0.25
CA PRO A 349 -15.28 -18.46 -0.95
C PRO A 349 -15.71 -19.60 -1.88
N ARG A 350 -16.23 -20.71 -1.30
CA ARG A 350 -16.79 -21.84 -2.05
C ARG A 350 -17.95 -21.42 -2.95
N LEU A 351 -18.95 -20.72 -2.40
CA LEU A 351 -20.11 -20.28 -3.17
C LEU A 351 -19.70 -19.36 -4.33
N LEU A 352 -18.74 -18.45 -4.09
CA LEU A 352 -18.26 -17.57 -5.14
C LEU A 352 -17.49 -18.31 -6.24
N LEU A 353 -16.77 -19.38 -5.89
CA LEU A 353 -16.14 -20.26 -6.86
C LEU A 353 -17.19 -21.01 -7.70
N GLU A 354 -18.20 -21.60 -7.05
CA GLU A 354 -19.34 -22.25 -7.72
C GLU A 354 -20.06 -21.31 -8.69
N VAL A 355 -20.35 -20.08 -8.26
CA VAL A 355 -20.95 -19.04 -9.10
C VAL A 355 -20.04 -18.70 -10.27
N MET A 356 -18.73 -18.49 -10.03
CA MET A 356 -17.77 -18.22 -11.10
C MET A 356 -17.76 -19.33 -12.16
N MET A 357 -17.70 -20.59 -11.74
CA MET A 357 -17.68 -21.73 -12.67
C MET A 357 -19.01 -21.89 -13.43
N ALA A 358 -20.15 -21.63 -12.78
CA ALA A 358 -21.44 -21.59 -13.45
C ALA A 358 -21.48 -20.53 -14.57
N HIS A 359 -20.91 -19.35 -14.32
CA HIS A 359 -20.78 -18.31 -15.33
C HIS A 359 -19.89 -18.74 -16.49
N LEU A 360 -18.73 -19.34 -16.22
CA LEU A 360 -17.82 -19.82 -17.28
C LEU A 360 -18.50 -20.85 -18.20
N ILE A 361 -19.25 -21.80 -17.64
CA ILE A 361 -19.99 -22.81 -18.44
C ILE A 361 -21.10 -22.17 -19.26
N THR A 362 -21.80 -21.18 -18.72
CA THR A 362 -22.96 -20.57 -19.37
C THR A 362 -22.59 -19.42 -20.32
N THR A 363 -21.32 -19.00 -20.34
CA THR A 363 -20.83 -17.94 -21.22
C THR A 363 -21.01 -18.36 -22.69
N PRO A 364 -21.84 -17.67 -23.49
CA PRO A 364 -22.12 -18.10 -24.86
C PRO A 364 -20.84 -18.13 -25.69
N GLU A 365 -20.71 -19.13 -26.57
CA GLU A 365 -19.63 -19.15 -27.57
C GLU A 365 -19.75 -17.89 -28.42
N VAL A 366 -18.66 -17.10 -28.47
CA VAL A 366 -18.54 -16.05 -29.46
C VAL A 366 -18.23 -16.73 -30.77
N SER A 367 -19.28 -17.20 -31.45
CA SER A 367 -19.15 -17.64 -32.84
C SER A 367 -18.61 -16.46 -33.64
N ALA A 368 -17.56 -16.68 -34.43
CA ALA A 368 -17.16 -15.71 -35.45
C ALA A 368 -18.41 -15.28 -36.24
N PRO A 369 -18.57 -13.99 -36.57
CA PRO A 369 -19.79 -13.51 -37.21
C PRO A 369 -20.07 -14.38 -38.44
N ALA A 370 -21.18 -15.10 -38.40
CA ALA A 370 -21.69 -15.82 -39.55
C ALA A 370 -21.72 -14.83 -40.71
N GLN A 371 -20.96 -15.10 -41.77
CA GLN A 371 -21.04 -14.34 -43.01
C GLN A 371 -22.51 -14.25 -43.39
N LEU A 372 -23.06 -13.04 -43.29
CA LEU A 372 -24.36 -12.70 -43.83
C LEU A 372 -24.41 -13.22 -45.27
N PRO A 373 -25.47 -13.91 -45.71
CA PRO A 373 -25.65 -14.21 -47.12
C PRO A 373 -25.55 -12.90 -47.88
N GLY A 374 -24.58 -12.79 -48.78
CA GLY A 374 -24.45 -11.63 -49.64
C GLY A 374 -25.78 -11.36 -50.36
N PRO A 375 -26.19 -10.09 -50.54
CA PRO A 375 -27.45 -9.79 -51.19
C PRO A 375 -27.46 -10.39 -52.60
N ASP A 376 -28.49 -11.19 -52.87
CA ASP A 376 -28.82 -11.71 -54.19
C ASP A 376 -28.75 -10.60 -55.23
N LEU A 377 -27.89 -10.79 -56.23
CA LEU A 377 -27.86 -9.98 -57.44
C LEU A 377 -29.19 -10.13 -58.19
N PRO A 378 -29.95 -9.05 -58.43
CA PRO A 378 -31.15 -9.12 -59.25
C PRO A 378 -30.75 -9.39 -60.71
N THR A 379 -31.28 -10.48 -61.26
CA THR A 379 -31.32 -10.77 -62.68
C THR A 379 -31.97 -9.61 -63.44
N GLN A 380 -31.26 -9.11 -64.46
CA GLN A 380 -31.69 -8.01 -65.35
C GLN A 380 -33.05 -8.28 -66.01
N PRO A 381 -33.93 -7.25 -66.09
CA PRO A 381 -34.83 -7.08 -67.21
C PRO A 381 -34.22 -6.14 -68.27
N ALA A 382 -34.42 -6.52 -69.53
CA ALA A 382 -33.89 -5.88 -70.73
C ALA A 382 -34.26 -4.40 -70.89
N GLN A 383 -33.30 -3.61 -71.41
CA GLN A 383 -33.55 -2.27 -71.98
C GLN A 383 -34.30 -2.36 -73.30
N PRO A 384 -35.07 -1.31 -73.64
CA PRO A 384 -34.66 -0.46 -74.77
C PRO A 384 -34.65 1.04 -74.45
N ALA A 385 -33.99 1.81 -75.33
CA ALA A 385 -33.51 3.18 -75.19
C ALA A 385 -34.57 4.29 -75.46
N PRO A 386 -34.22 5.56 -75.77
CA PRO A 386 -33.92 6.68 -74.84
C PRO A 386 -34.81 7.94 -75.07
N VAL A 387 -34.43 9.08 -74.45
CA VAL A 387 -34.83 10.51 -74.64
C VAL A 387 -36.25 10.94 -74.20
N THR A 388 -36.49 12.07 -73.51
CA THR A 388 -36.18 13.47 -73.89
C THR A 388 -36.49 14.47 -72.73
N LYS A 389 -35.72 15.58 -72.64
CA LYS A 389 -36.03 17.02 -72.30
C LYS A 389 -37.15 17.35 -71.27
N GLN A 390 -37.08 18.33 -70.37
CA GLN A 390 -36.72 19.77 -70.48
C GLN A 390 -36.83 20.36 -69.05
N ALA A 391 -35.81 21.03 -68.50
CA ALA A 391 -35.69 22.50 -68.33
C ALA A 391 -36.92 23.27 -67.80
N SER A 392 -36.76 23.92 -66.63
CA SER A 392 -36.89 25.38 -66.48
C SER A 392 -36.60 25.81 -65.04
N GLY A 393 -35.72 26.80 -64.87
CA GLY A 393 -35.46 27.47 -63.59
C GLY A 393 -36.08 28.87 -63.52
N ALA A 394 -35.56 29.64 -62.54
CA ALA A 394 -35.76 31.07 -62.25
C ALA A 394 -37.07 31.43 -61.52
N ALA A 395 -37.16 32.44 -60.64
CA ALA A 395 -36.22 33.25 -59.87
C ALA A 395 -37.07 34.15 -58.94
N ALA A 396 -36.46 34.63 -57.84
CA ALA A 396 -36.66 35.92 -57.18
C ALA A 396 -38.00 36.33 -56.49
N ALA A 397 -37.87 36.49 -55.16
CA ALA A 397 -38.09 37.70 -54.35
C ALA A 397 -39.51 38.20 -53.96
N ALA A 398 -39.70 38.23 -52.61
CA ALA A 398 -40.12 39.35 -51.75
C ALA A 398 -41.60 39.54 -51.31
N ALA A 399 -41.74 39.49 -49.97
CA ALA A 399 -42.52 40.33 -49.05
C ALA A 399 -44.07 40.23 -48.97
N ALA A 400 -44.60 39.81 -47.81
CA ALA A 400 -45.03 40.68 -46.70
C ALA A 400 -46.13 40.04 -45.79
N ALA A 401 -46.14 40.47 -44.52
CA ALA A 401 -47.25 40.52 -43.55
C ALA A 401 -47.52 39.33 -42.58
N ALA A 402 -46.95 39.47 -41.38
CA ALA A 402 -47.62 39.61 -40.07
C ALA A 402 -48.66 38.59 -39.55
N ALA A 403 -48.33 37.96 -38.40
CA ALA A 403 -49.11 37.79 -37.15
C ALA A 403 -48.63 36.52 -36.41
N ALA A 404 -47.82 36.63 -35.36
CA ALA A 404 -48.23 36.70 -33.94
C ALA A 404 -48.58 35.32 -33.32
N GLY A 405 -47.81 34.89 -32.30
CA GLY A 405 -48.08 33.66 -31.53
C GLY A 405 -46.90 33.16 -30.67
N GLU A 406 -46.72 33.81 -29.53
CA GLU A 406 -45.82 33.63 -28.38
C GLU A 406 -44.98 32.34 -28.13
N LYS A 407 -43.71 32.61 -27.79
CA LYS A 407 -42.78 31.76 -27.03
C LYS A 407 -43.18 31.70 -25.55
N ARG A 408 -43.18 30.51 -24.96
CA ARG A 408 -43.35 30.31 -23.51
C ARG A 408 -42.01 29.96 -22.85
N ALA A 409 -41.55 30.86 -21.98
CA ALA A 409 -40.43 30.68 -21.06
C ALA A 409 -40.80 29.81 -19.85
N PRO A 410 -39.85 29.11 -19.21
CA PRO A 410 -40.06 28.42 -17.95
C PRO A 410 -40.09 29.41 -16.77
N ARG A 411 -41.05 29.22 -15.86
CA ARG A 411 -41.23 30.03 -14.66
C ARG A 411 -40.22 29.66 -13.58
N THR A 412 -39.44 30.66 -13.17
CA THR A 412 -38.72 30.77 -11.90
C THR A 412 -39.69 31.00 -10.74
N THR A 413 -39.58 30.22 -9.66
CA THR A 413 -40.21 30.51 -8.37
C THR A 413 -39.26 31.31 -7.49
N SER A 414 -39.75 32.44 -7.01
CA SER A 414 -39.04 33.47 -6.24
C SER A 414 -38.91 33.14 -4.75
N THR A 415 -37.71 33.36 -4.23
CA THR A 415 -37.32 33.48 -2.81
C THR A 415 -37.87 34.77 -2.18
N PRO A 416 -38.24 34.77 -0.88
CA PRO A 416 -38.26 35.97 -0.06
C PRO A 416 -36.96 36.12 0.75
N GLY A 417 -36.38 37.33 0.75
CA GLY A 417 -35.18 37.72 1.51
C GLY A 417 -35.44 38.02 3.00
N PRO A 418 -34.38 38.39 3.75
CA PRO A 418 -34.22 38.12 5.19
C PRO A 418 -34.78 39.21 6.11
N GLN A 419 -35.30 38.81 7.27
CA GLN A 419 -35.61 39.69 8.41
C GLN A 419 -34.74 39.35 9.63
N LYS A 420 -34.24 40.40 10.29
CA LYS A 420 -33.47 40.44 11.55
C LYS A 420 -34.33 41.23 12.56
N PRO A 421 -34.61 40.77 13.82
CA PRO A 421 -33.85 41.17 15.04
C PRO A 421 -34.02 40.16 16.23
N PRO A 422 -33.66 40.41 17.51
CA PRO A 422 -32.75 41.38 18.19
C PRO A 422 -31.61 40.67 18.98
N PRO A 423 -30.67 41.39 19.65
CA PRO A 423 -29.56 40.75 20.38
C PRO A 423 -29.99 40.36 21.81
N PRO A 424 -29.57 39.19 22.33
CA PRO A 424 -29.62 38.95 23.77
C PRO A 424 -28.36 39.49 24.45
N GLN A 425 -28.61 40.03 25.64
CA GLN A 425 -27.72 40.79 26.50
C GLN A 425 -26.59 39.93 27.06
N ARG A 426 -25.44 40.59 27.23
CA ARG A 426 -24.38 40.19 28.16
C ARG A 426 -24.99 40.16 29.56
N THR A 427 -25.18 38.96 30.11
CA THR A 427 -25.45 38.75 31.53
C THR A 427 -24.27 38.01 32.15
N GLU A 428 -23.98 38.43 33.37
CA GLU A 428 -22.79 38.15 34.15
C GLU A 428 -22.60 36.67 34.47
N LYS A 429 -21.34 36.30 34.70
CA LYS A 429 -20.97 35.12 35.48
C LYS A 429 -21.78 35.11 36.80
N PRO A 430 -22.42 33.98 37.15
CA PRO A 430 -22.56 33.57 38.53
C PRO A 430 -21.35 32.71 38.88
N ASP A 431 -20.63 33.11 39.93
CA ASP A 431 -19.74 32.24 40.68
C ASP A 431 -20.53 31.02 41.23
N LYS A 432 -19.88 29.85 41.14
CA LYS A 432 -19.96 28.62 41.94
C LYS A 432 -21.36 28.19 42.47
N PRO A 433 -21.73 26.93 42.25
CA PRO A 433 -21.44 25.97 43.32
C PRO A 433 -20.85 24.66 42.79
N GLU A 434 -19.84 24.21 43.51
CA GLU A 434 -19.41 22.82 43.55
C GLU A 434 -20.60 21.94 43.98
N PRO A 435 -21.03 20.94 43.19
CA PRO A 435 -21.91 19.91 43.68
C PRO A 435 -21.06 18.78 44.27
N ALA A 436 -21.22 18.69 45.57
CA ALA A 436 -21.10 17.50 46.39
C ALA A 436 -21.18 16.17 45.64
N VAL A 437 -20.24 15.30 46.04
CA VAL A 437 -20.34 13.84 46.02
C VAL A 437 -21.77 13.40 46.35
N ALA A 438 -22.47 12.85 45.37
CA ALA A 438 -23.67 12.04 45.58
C ALA A 438 -23.48 10.75 44.78
N ALA A 439 -22.80 9.80 45.43
CA ALA A 439 -22.84 8.41 45.04
C ALA A 439 -24.21 7.85 45.42
N VAL A 440 -24.97 7.39 44.43
CA VAL A 440 -25.89 6.27 44.61
C VAL A 440 -25.54 5.29 43.50
N ALA A 441 -24.90 4.20 43.89
CA ALA A 441 -24.75 3.03 43.05
C ALA A 441 -26.15 2.49 42.80
N ASP A 442 -26.59 2.44 41.54
CA ASP A 442 -27.81 1.71 41.21
C ASP A 442 -27.51 0.21 41.24
N GLU A 443 -28.26 -0.48 42.10
CA GLU A 443 -28.27 -1.92 42.22
C GLU A 443 -28.90 -2.54 40.96
N GLY A 444 -28.16 -3.43 40.29
CA GLY A 444 -28.79 -4.59 39.65
C GLY A 444 -28.94 -4.55 38.12
N GLY A 445 -27.87 -4.92 37.41
CA GLY A 445 -27.92 -5.70 36.16
C GLY A 445 -28.57 -5.08 34.91
N LEU A 446 -29.26 -3.95 35.00
CA LEU A 446 -29.92 -3.31 33.86
C LEU A 446 -28.91 -2.71 32.88
N PHE A 447 -27.87 -2.03 33.37
CA PHE A 447 -26.81 -1.49 32.53
C PHE A 447 -25.97 -2.60 31.85
N ASP A 448 -25.72 -3.71 32.52
CA ASP A 448 -25.01 -4.85 31.92
C ASP A 448 -25.82 -5.51 30.80
N LYS A 449 -27.15 -5.61 30.97
CA LYS A 449 -28.06 -6.02 29.87
C LYS A 449 -28.04 -5.03 28.72
N VAL A 450 -28.07 -3.73 29.01
CA VAL A 450 -27.99 -2.68 27.98
C VAL A 450 -26.68 -2.79 27.20
N ARG A 451 -25.56 -3.03 27.87
CA ARG A 451 -24.25 -3.20 27.23
C ARG A 451 -24.18 -4.48 26.37
N ALA A 452 -24.76 -5.58 26.85
CA ALA A 452 -24.78 -6.85 26.12
C ALA A 452 -25.70 -6.82 24.89
N ASP A 453 -26.86 -6.17 24.98
CA ASP A 453 -27.88 -6.13 23.92
C ASP A 453 -27.83 -4.84 23.07
N PHE A 454 -26.85 -3.95 23.28
CA PHE A 454 -26.74 -2.66 22.57
C PHE A 454 -26.77 -2.80 21.05
N THR A 455 -26.12 -3.83 20.50
CA THR A 455 -26.11 -4.11 19.06
C THR A 455 -27.50 -4.47 18.53
N ARG A 456 -28.30 -5.24 19.30
CA ARG A 456 -29.67 -5.62 18.94
C ARG A 456 -30.63 -4.44 19.05
N MET A 457 -30.48 -3.63 20.11
CA MET A 457 -31.25 -2.40 20.28
C MET A 457 -31.01 -1.40 19.14
N ARG A 458 -29.76 -1.25 18.68
CA ARG A 458 -29.42 -0.42 17.51
C ARG A 458 -30.12 -0.89 16.24
N GLN A 459 -30.15 -2.19 15.98
CA GLN A 459 -30.85 -2.77 14.82
C GLN A 459 -32.36 -2.56 14.91
N ALA A 460 -32.94 -2.66 16.12
CA ALA A 460 -34.36 -2.38 16.34
C ALA A 460 -34.71 -0.89 16.10
N VAL A 461 -33.81 0.04 16.41
CA VAL A 461 -33.97 1.47 16.07
C VAL A 461 -34.02 1.66 14.55
N GLY A 462 -33.22 0.91 13.78
CA GLY A 462 -33.22 0.94 12.32
C GLY A 462 -34.55 0.58 11.65
N ALA A 463 -35.37 -0.25 12.31
CA ALA A 463 -36.70 -0.61 11.83
C ALA A 463 -37.71 0.55 11.90
N ARG A 464 -37.51 1.51 12.83
CA ARG A 464 -38.35 2.72 12.95
C ARG A 464 -37.74 3.95 12.30
N ASN A 465 -36.42 4.14 12.45
CA ASN A 465 -35.71 5.31 11.96
C ASN A 465 -34.30 4.93 11.47
N LYS A 466 -34.18 4.74 10.15
CA LYS A 466 -32.93 4.32 9.49
C LYS A 466 -31.80 5.36 9.62
N VAL A 467 -32.16 6.63 9.83
CA VAL A 467 -31.18 7.71 10.05
C VAL A 467 -30.60 7.63 11.47
N ALA A 468 -31.43 7.33 12.47
CA ALA A 468 -30.97 7.14 13.86
C ALA A 468 -30.06 5.91 14.01
N GLU A 469 -30.31 4.82 13.28
CA GLU A 469 -29.42 3.64 13.26
C GLU A 469 -28.01 3.96 12.77
N ILE A 470 -27.92 4.74 11.69
CA ILE A 470 -26.64 5.17 11.12
C ILE A 470 -25.90 6.05 12.13
N MET A 471 -26.59 6.98 12.78
CA MET A 471 -26.01 7.87 13.81
C MET A 471 -25.55 7.12 15.07
N LEU A 472 -26.15 5.98 15.40
CA LEU A 472 -25.77 5.17 16.57
C LEU A 472 -24.62 4.19 16.29
N THR A 473 -24.08 4.13 15.06
CA THR A 473 -23.05 3.15 14.67
C THR A 473 -21.74 3.30 15.45
N GLU A 474 -21.35 4.52 15.80
CA GLU A 474 -20.12 4.80 16.56
C GLU A 474 -20.40 5.19 18.02
N ALA A 475 -21.64 5.01 18.47
CA ALA A 475 -22.08 5.39 19.79
C ALA A 475 -21.80 4.27 20.80
N LYS A 476 -21.31 4.59 22.00
CA LYS A 476 -21.04 3.62 23.08
C LYS A 476 -21.85 3.94 24.34
N PRO A 477 -22.50 2.97 24.99
CA PRO A 477 -23.14 3.21 26.28
C PRO A 477 -22.07 3.47 27.34
N LEU A 478 -22.16 4.62 28.02
CA LEU A 478 -21.17 5.06 29.02
C LEU A 478 -21.61 4.74 30.45
N GLY A 479 -22.92 4.83 30.72
CA GLY A 479 -23.48 4.62 32.05
C GLY A 479 -24.98 4.90 32.07
N MET A 480 -25.61 4.63 33.22
CA MET A 480 -27.01 4.93 33.48
C MET A 480 -27.08 5.86 34.70
N GLU A 481 -27.81 6.97 34.58
CA GLU A 481 -28.13 7.90 35.67
C GLU A 481 -29.64 7.82 35.91
N ASP A 482 -30.06 7.21 37.02
CA ASP A 482 -31.47 6.90 37.32
C ASP A 482 -32.13 6.16 36.12
N ASP A 483 -33.14 6.74 35.49
CA ASP A 483 -33.82 6.21 34.29
C ASP A 483 -33.23 6.73 32.96
N THR A 484 -32.03 7.32 32.97
CA THR A 484 -31.41 7.94 31.78
C THR A 484 -30.14 7.20 31.34
N LEU A 485 -30.17 6.60 30.16
CA LEU A 485 -29.00 6.00 29.50
C LEU A 485 -28.13 7.09 28.86
N VAL A 486 -26.88 7.17 29.30
CA VAL A 486 -25.88 8.08 28.72
C VAL A 486 -25.06 7.35 27.66
N VAL A 487 -25.06 7.88 26.44
CA VAL A 487 -24.36 7.32 25.28
C VAL A 487 -23.31 8.30 24.76
N GLY A 488 -22.07 7.86 24.60
CA GLY A 488 -20.98 8.66 24.07
C GLY A 488 -20.84 8.53 22.56
N HIS A 489 -20.63 9.63 21.84
CA HIS A 489 -20.26 9.63 20.42
C HIS A 489 -18.98 10.45 20.21
N ASN A 490 -18.11 9.99 19.31
CA ASN A 490 -16.84 10.68 19.00
C ASN A 490 -17.01 12.05 18.29
N THR A 491 -18.23 12.40 17.84
CA THR A 491 -18.47 13.54 16.96
C THR A 491 -19.55 14.44 17.56
N GLY A 492 -19.20 15.69 17.89
CA GLY A 492 -20.10 16.62 18.57
C GLY A 492 -21.39 16.92 17.82
N ALA A 493 -21.30 17.12 16.50
CA ALA A 493 -22.47 17.39 15.66
C ALA A 493 -23.46 16.21 15.58
N LEU A 494 -23.00 14.97 15.77
CA LEU A 494 -23.86 13.78 15.81
C LEU A 494 -24.48 13.59 17.19
N ALA A 495 -23.75 13.89 18.27
CA ALA A 495 -24.31 13.89 19.62
C ALA A 495 -25.47 14.89 19.78
N GLU A 496 -25.35 16.10 19.23
CA GLU A 496 -26.44 17.08 19.21
C GLU A 496 -27.66 16.60 18.39
N ARG A 497 -27.42 15.95 17.25
CA ARG A 497 -28.49 15.41 16.40
C ARG A 497 -29.19 14.19 16.99
N ILE A 498 -28.48 13.37 17.78
CA ILE A 498 -29.07 12.26 18.53
C ILE A 498 -29.94 12.79 19.68
N ASN A 499 -29.51 13.90 20.32
CA ASN A 499 -30.29 14.57 21.35
C ASN A 499 -31.50 15.37 20.83
N ALA A 500 -31.58 15.62 19.53
CA ALA A 500 -32.70 16.32 18.92
C ALA A 500 -34.02 15.56 19.17
N GLU A 501 -35.08 16.30 19.51
CA GLU A 501 -36.36 15.75 19.99
C GLU A 501 -36.96 14.68 19.06
N SER A 502 -36.83 14.85 17.74
CA SER A 502 -37.32 13.87 16.76
C SER A 502 -36.62 12.52 16.83
N ASN A 503 -35.30 12.50 17.05
CA ASN A 503 -34.51 11.28 17.04
C ASN A 503 -34.48 10.64 18.44
N ASN A 504 -34.40 11.47 19.48
CA ASN A 504 -34.35 11.00 20.85
C ASN A 504 -35.67 10.30 21.25
N THR A 505 -36.82 10.81 20.79
CA THR A 505 -38.12 10.18 21.06
C THR A 505 -38.21 8.77 20.48
N ASP A 506 -37.76 8.56 19.24
CA ASP A 506 -37.74 7.25 18.59
C ASP A 506 -36.76 6.28 19.29
N ILE A 507 -35.57 6.76 19.64
CA ILE A 507 -34.52 5.95 20.28
C ILE A 507 -34.96 5.55 21.70
N ALA A 508 -35.48 6.49 22.50
CA ALA A 508 -35.98 6.24 23.84
C ALA A 508 -37.19 5.29 23.84
N ALA A 509 -38.10 5.41 22.86
CA ALA A 509 -39.25 4.52 22.73
C ALA A 509 -38.81 3.06 22.43
N VAL A 510 -37.86 2.87 21.51
CA VAL A 510 -37.34 1.53 21.19
C VAL A 510 -36.57 0.93 22.36
N PHE A 511 -35.76 1.72 23.05
CA PHE A 511 -34.99 1.24 24.19
C PHE A 511 -35.91 0.89 25.36
N SER A 512 -36.97 1.68 25.59
CA SER A 512 -37.98 1.40 26.62
C SER A 512 -38.78 0.12 26.32
N GLU A 513 -39.14 -0.11 25.05
CA GLU A 513 -39.86 -1.31 24.62
C GLU A 513 -38.99 -2.58 24.74
N HIS A 514 -37.69 -2.47 24.46
CA HIS A 514 -36.78 -3.61 24.52
C HIS A 514 -36.37 -3.97 25.96
N LEU A 515 -36.29 -2.99 26.85
CA LEU A 515 -35.88 -3.17 28.25
C LEU A 515 -37.08 -3.40 29.19
N GLY A 516 -38.30 -3.12 28.74
CA GLY A 516 -39.53 -3.30 29.52
C GLY A 516 -39.74 -2.23 30.61
N THR A 517 -38.91 -1.18 30.61
CA THR A 517 -38.93 -0.05 31.55
C THR A 517 -38.76 1.27 30.80
N PRO A 518 -39.43 2.36 31.22
CA PRO A 518 -39.32 3.66 30.55
C PRO A 518 -37.95 4.28 30.78
N ILE A 519 -37.13 4.39 29.73
CA ILE A 519 -35.76 4.92 29.79
C ILE A 519 -35.61 6.13 28.86
N LYS A 520 -34.96 7.17 29.37
CA LYS A 520 -34.55 8.35 28.59
C LYS A 520 -33.14 8.16 28.03
N VAL A 521 -32.82 8.78 26.90
CA VAL A 521 -31.48 8.67 26.29
C VAL A 521 -30.85 10.04 26.19
N ARG A 522 -29.57 10.15 26.58
CA ARG A 522 -28.77 11.38 26.49
C ARG A 522 -27.44 11.08 25.84
N CYS A 523 -27.12 11.76 24.74
CA CYS A 523 -25.85 11.61 24.05
C CYS A 523 -24.84 12.69 24.48
N VAL A 524 -23.60 12.29 24.77
CA VAL A 524 -22.49 13.19 25.14
C VAL A 524 -21.33 13.06 24.15
N VAL A 525 -20.53 14.13 24.03
CA VAL A 525 -19.37 14.16 23.15
C VAL A 525 -18.18 13.48 23.83
N GLY A 526 -17.64 12.46 23.19
CA GLY A 526 -16.56 11.61 23.71
C GLY A 526 -17.06 10.23 24.17
N THR A 527 -16.18 9.24 24.08
CA THR A 527 -16.48 7.83 24.41
C THR A 527 -15.80 7.34 25.68
N ASP A 528 -15.17 8.24 26.44
CA ASP A 528 -14.50 7.94 27.70
C ASP A 528 -15.50 7.98 28.88
N PRO A 529 -15.75 6.85 29.58
CA PRO A 529 -16.70 6.80 30.69
C PRO A 529 -16.29 7.73 31.85
N SER A 530 -14.98 7.82 32.12
CA SER A 530 -14.42 8.60 33.22
C SER A 530 -14.54 10.12 33.01
N LYS A 531 -14.55 10.59 31.76
CA LYS A 531 -14.80 12.01 31.45
C LYS A 531 -16.28 12.38 31.54
N ALA A 532 -17.17 11.39 31.45
CA ALA A 532 -18.61 11.54 31.55
C ALA A 532 -19.15 11.33 32.98
N GLY A 533 -18.28 11.15 33.98
CA GLY A 533 -18.66 11.02 35.39
C GLY A 533 -18.93 9.59 35.87
N PHE A 534 -18.67 8.56 35.05
CA PHE A 534 -18.90 7.16 35.41
C PHE A 534 -17.60 6.45 35.82
N THR A 535 -17.64 5.71 36.92
CA THR A 535 -16.56 4.77 37.30
C THR A 535 -16.73 3.47 36.50
N PRO A 536 -15.69 2.99 35.78
CA PRO A 536 -15.76 1.68 35.14
C PRO A 536 -15.96 0.61 36.22
N SER A 537 -17.07 -0.14 36.13
CA SER A 537 -17.39 -1.24 37.04
C SER A 537 -16.42 -2.40 36.84
N ASP A 538 -15.79 -2.85 37.93
CA ASP A 538 -14.93 -4.03 37.99
C ASP A 538 -15.77 -5.31 37.84
N ALA A 539 -15.87 -5.80 36.61
CA ALA A 539 -16.23 -7.19 36.32
C ALA A 539 -15.11 -7.82 35.48
N PRO A 540 -14.71 -9.07 35.75
CA PRO A 540 -13.42 -9.61 35.38
C PRO A 540 -13.27 -9.65 33.86
N ALA A 541 -12.22 -8.99 33.36
CA ALA A 541 -11.82 -9.10 31.96
C ALA A 541 -11.59 -10.57 31.63
N ALA A 542 -12.32 -11.08 30.63
CA ALA A 542 -12.08 -12.39 30.06
C ALA A 542 -10.60 -12.52 29.70
N GLN A 543 -9.92 -13.50 30.30
CA GLN A 543 -8.50 -13.75 30.10
C GLN A 543 -8.24 -14.04 28.61
N VAL A 544 -7.64 -13.06 27.94
CA VAL A 544 -6.95 -13.25 26.67
C VAL A 544 -5.79 -14.20 26.95
N TRP A 545 -5.90 -15.42 26.44
CA TRP A 545 -4.87 -16.44 26.57
C TRP A 545 -3.54 -15.93 25.97
N ASN A 546 -2.52 -15.82 26.82
CA ASN A 546 -1.18 -15.39 26.44
C ASN A 546 -0.18 -16.55 26.69
N PRO A 547 0.35 -17.20 25.65
CA PRO A 547 1.26 -18.33 25.79
C PRO A 547 2.65 -17.98 26.36
N ASN A 548 2.93 -16.71 26.69
CA ASN A 548 4.19 -16.26 27.31
C ASN A 548 4.03 -15.71 28.75
N ALA A 549 2.95 -16.03 29.45
CA ALA A 549 2.83 -15.67 30.87
C ALA A 549 3.85 -16.46 31.72
N LYS A 550 4.86 -15.77 32.25
CA LYS A 550 5.85 -16.31 33.20
C LYS A 550 5.13 -16.89 34.44
N LYS A 551 5.44 -18.14 34.79
CA LYS A 551 4.97 -18.81 36.01
C LYS A 551 5.29 -17.97 37.26
N ALA A 552 4.33 -17.92 38.19
CA ALA A 552 4.45 -17.23 39.47
C ALA A 552 5.64 -17.75 40.30
N PRO A 553 6.33 -16.89 41.09
CA PRO A 553 7.47 -17.30 41.90
C PRO A 553 7.04 -18.15 43.11
N ARG A 554 7.85 -19.17 43.40
CA ARG A 554 7.83 -19.99 44.62
C ARG A 554 8.50 -19.18 45.75
N GLU A 555 8.02 -19.31 46.98
CA GLU A 555 8.54 -18.61 48.19
C GLU A 555 10.07 -18.78 48.37
N PRO A 556 10.79 -17.75 48.86
CA PRO A 556 12.23 -17.80 49.04
C PRO A 556 12.65 -18.30 50.43
N GLU A 557 13.66 -19.18 50.46
CA GLU A 557 14.55 -19.42 51.61
C GLU A 557 15.75 -18.44 51.56
N PRO A 558 16.44 -18.16 52.68
CA PRO A 558 17.06 -16.85 52.97
C PRO A 558 18.45 -16.62 52.34
N GLU A 559 18.65 -15.39 51.82
CA GLU A 559 19.93 -14.86 51.32
C GLU A 559 20.74 -14.12 52.40
N GLU A 560 22.07 -14.28 52.35
CA GLU A 560 23.08 -13.40 52.96
C GLU A 560 23.33 -12.15 52.07
N PRO A 561 23.82 -11.02 52.63
CA PRO A 561 23.48 -9.69 52.14
C PRO A 561 24.37 -9.17 50.99
N ALA A 562 23.72 -8.59 49.97
CA ALA A 562 24.34 -7.72 48.96
C ALA A 562 24.40 -6.25 49.44
N PRO A 563 25.39 -5.44 48.99
CA PRO A 563 25.65 -4.12 49.54
C PRO A 563 24.64 -3.04 49.08
N ALA A 564 24.52 -2.02 49.93
CA ALA A 564 23.52 -0.96 49.93
C ALA A 564 23.42 -0.13 48.65
N GLY A 565 22.18 0.28 48.34
CA GLY A 565 21.81 1.11 47.21
C GLY A 565 22.27 2.57 47.30
N VAL A 566 22.38 3.20 46.14
CA VAL A 566 22.67 4.63 45.97
C VAL A 566 21.35 5.36 45.66
N ASP A 567 21.10 6.41 46.43
CA ASP A 567 19.92 7.26 46.42
C ASP A 567 19.74 8.06 45.11
N LYS A 568 18.47 8.28 44.72
CA LYS A 568 18.03 8.88 43.46
C LYS A 568 18.17 10.42 43.39
N GLN A 569 19.14 11.03 44.07
CA GLN A 569 19.23 12.49 44.17
C GLN A 569 20.52 13.13 43.62
N ASP A 570 21.42 12.35 43.01
CA ASP A 570 22.80 12.82 42.70
C ASP A 570 23.14 13.13 41.23
N TRP A 571 22.16 13.13 40.31
CA TRP A 571 22.47 13.45 38.91
C TRP A 571 22.72 14.95 38.66
N ARG A 572 22.14 15.82 39.50
CA ARG A 572 22.35 17.29 39.41
C ARG A 572 23.74 17.68 39.92
N ALA A 573 24.22 17.03 40.98
CA ALA A 573 25.57 17.24 41.49
C ALA A 573 26.63 16.73 40.49
N ALA A 574 26.38 15.59 39.83
CA ALA A 574 27.24 15.08 38.76
C ALA A 574 27.29 16.01 37.53
N ALA A 575 26.18 16.66 37.17
CA ALA A 575 26.12 17.63 36.07
C ALA A 575 26.87 18.94 36.39
N GLU A 576 26.82 19.40 37.65
CA GLU A 576 27.55 20.60 38.10
C GLU A 576 29.06 20.38 38.15
N VAL A 577 29.50 19.19 38.56
CA VAL A 577 30.91 18.78 38.53
C VAL A 577 31.42 18.66 37.09
N ALA A 578 30.61 18.14 36.17
CA ALA A 578 30.95 18.06 34.74
C ALA A 578 31.07 19.45 34.09
N MET A 579 30.15 20.39 34.39
CA MET A 579 30.24 21.77 33.90
C MET A 579 31.45 22.52 34.48
N ARG A 580 31.82 22.27 35.74
CA ARG A 580 33.01 22.87 36.37
C ARG A 580 34.32 22.34 35.77
N ALA A 581 34.39 21.03 35.52
CA ALA A 581 35.52 20.40 34.84
C ALA A 581 35.68 20.87 33.38
N GLN A 582 34.59 21.26 32.72
CA GLN A 582 34.61 21.83 31.38
C GLN A 582 35.08 23.30 31.37
N ARG A 583 34.78 24.06 32.42
CA ARG A 583 35.24 25.45 32.62
C ARG A 583 36.72 25.53 32.99
N GLU A 584 37.22 24.57 33.77
CA GLU A 584 38.65 24.46 34.12
C GLU A 584 39.50 23.96 32.94
N ARG A 585 38.93 23.22 31.98
CA ARG A 585 39.61 22.84 30.72
C ARG A 585 39.73 23.97 29.70
N SER A 586 38.92 25.03 29.82
CA SER A 586 38.98 26.20 28.94
C SER A 586 40.02 27.27 29.35
N GLU A 587 40.77 27.07 30.44
CA GLU A 587 41.79 28.02 30.93
C GLU A 587 43.25 27.57 30.68
N VAL A 588 43.49 26.61 29.78
CA VAL A 588 44.87 26.27 29.35
C VAL A 588 45.26 27.19 28.18
N PRO A 589 46.28 28.07 28.32
CA PRO A 589 46.76 28.88 27.20
C PRO A 589 47.33 27.96 26.11
N LEU A 590 46.89 28.18 24.87
CA LEU A 590 47.45 27.50 23.70
C LEU A 590 48.96 27.84 23.57
N PRO A 591 49.82 26.89 23.18
CA PRO A 591 51.23 27.17 22.90
C PRO A 591 51.36 28.12 21.69
N PRO A 592 52.40 28.96 21.61
CA PRO A 592 52.60 29.85 20.48
C PRO A 592 52.84 29.06 19.20
N GLU A 593 52.21 29.49 18.11
CA GLU A 593 52.34 28.92 16.77
C GLU A 593 53.80 29.05 16.27
N PRO A 594 54.33 28.07 15.53
CA PRO A 594 55.64 28.18 14.90
C PRO A 594 55.61 29.19 13.74
N ASP A 595 56.69 29.96 13.60
CA ASP A 595 56.94 30.84 12.46
C ASP A 595 57.22 29.98 11.21
N ASP A 596 56.18 29.68 10.43
CA ASP A 596 56.32 29.12 9.09
C ASP A 596 56.32 30.26 8.05
N GLU A 597 57.51 30.66 7.62
CA GLU A 597 57.71 31.44 6.38
C GLU A 597 57.30 30.56 5.18
N GLU A 598 56.02 30.59 4.81
CA GLU A 598 55.56 30.06 3.53
C GLU A 598 55.93 31.02 2.37
N PRO A 599 56.44 30.52 1.23
CA PRO A 599 56.72 31.36 0.06
C PRO A 599 55.41 31.91 -0.53
N PRO A 600 55.42 33.08 -1.18
CA PRO A 600 54.19 33.75 -1.58
C PRO A 600 53.42 32.94 -2.61
N TYR A 601 52.18 32.60 -2.26
CA TYR A 601 51.19 32.05 -3.18
C TYR A 601 50.77 33.14 -4.17
N GLU A 602 51.15 33.00 -5.44
CA GLU A 602 50.59 33.82 -6.52
C GLU A 602 49.14 33.38 -6.78
N GLU A 603 48.18 34.28 -6.49
CA GLU A 603 46.79 34.11 -6.87
C GLU A 603 46.69 33.90 -8.41
N PRO A 604 46.05 32.83 -8.90
CA PRO A 604 45.76 32.73 -10.32
C PRO A 604 44.81 33.87 -10.71
N ALA A 605 45.18 34.59 -11.77
CA ALA A 605 44.44 35.76 -12.24
C ALA A 605 42.94 35.45 -12.41
N PRO A 606 42.04 36.39 -12.03
CA PRO A 606 40.61 36.18 -12.15
C PRO A 606 40.25 35.88 -13.60
N GLN A 607 39.59 34.74 -13.82
CA GLN A 607 39.04 34.42 -15.14
C GLN A 607 38.01 35.50 -15.53
N PRO A 608 38.03 35.99 -16.77
CA PRO A 608 37.09 37.03 -17.19
C PRO A 608 35.66 36.52 -17.00
N ALA A 609 34.80 37.35 -16.41
CA ALA A 609 33.41 37.01 -16.17
C ALA A 609 32.72 36.71 -17.51
N TYR A 610 32.26 35.47 -17.66
CA TYR A 610 31.48 35.03 -18.81
C TYR A 610 30.21 35.89 -18.89
N SER A 611 30.13 36.70 -19.94
CA SER A 611 29.10 37.72 -20.06
C SER A 611 27.89 37.19 -20.82
N ARG A 612 26.74 37.85 -20.68
CA ARG A 612 25.55 37.56 -21.48
C ARG A 612 25.81 37.67 -22.99
N GLU A 613 26.76 38.51 -23.39
CA GLU A 613 27.14 38.64 -24.80
C GLU A 613 27.94 37.43 -25.28
N ASP A 614 28.69 36.76 -24.40
CA ASP A 614 29.36 35.50 -24.70
C ASP A 614 28.37 34.33 -24.77
N GLU A 615 27.34 34.30 -23.90
CA GLU A 615 26.22 33.35 -23.99
C GLU A 615 25.46 33.46 -25.32
N GLU A 616 25.14 34.68 -25.76
CA GLU A 616 24.45 34.91 -27.03
C GLU A 616 25.31 34.50 -28.23
N ARG A 617 26.63 34.70 -28.13
CA ARG A 617 27.58 34.33 -29.20
C ARG A 617 27.72 32.81 -29.32
N ASP A 618 27.80 32.10 -28.19
CA ASP A 618 27.87 30.63 -28.16
C ASP A 618 26.56 30.01 -28.65
N MET A 619 25.40 30.55 -28.24
CA MET A 619 24.08 30.14 -28.74
C MET A 619 23.95 30.33 -30.26
N ALA A 620 24.46 31.45 -30.79
CA ALA A 620 24.47 31.72 -32.23
C ALA A 620 25.42 30.78 -33.01
N GLU A 621 26.53 30.37 -32.39
CA GLU A 621 27.47 29.41 -32.98
C GLU A 621 26.93 27.97 -32.96
N GLN A 622 26.20 27.61 -31.91
CA GLN A 622 25.55 26.31 -31.76
C GLN A 622 24.37 26.15 -32.74
N ALA A 623 23.58 27.22 -32.95
CA ALA A 623 22.53 27.25 -33.96
C ALA A 623 23.06 27.15 -35.41
N ARG A 624 24.32 27.54 -35.65
CA ARG A 624 24.99 27.36 -36.96
C ARG A 624 25.57 25.96 -37.16
N LYS A 625 25.81 25.20 -36.09
CA LYS A 625 26.41 23.85 -36.14
C LYS A 625 25.38 22.72 -36.25
N GLU A 626 24.10 22.96 -35.93
CA GLU A 626 23.02 21.98 -36.10
C GLU A 626 22.42 21.99 -37.53
N GLU A 627 23.09 21.35 -38.49
CA GLU A 627 22.41 20.88 -39.71
C GLU A 627 21.71 19.54 -39.41
N GLY A 628 20.45 19.61 -38.98
CA GLY A 628 19.65 18.43 -38.65
C GLY A 628 18.14 18.63 -38.85
N THR A 629 17.66 18.19 -40.01
CA THR A 629 16.30 17.66 -40.28
C THR A 629 15.18 18.08 -39.31
N ARG A 630 14.62 19.28 -39.48
CA ARG A 630 13.27 19.60 -39.01
C ARG A 630 12.37 19.83 -40.22
N ASP A 631 11.39 18.95 -40.39
CA ASP A 631 10.32 19.10 -41.36
C ASP A 631 9.60 20.43 -41.11
N ARG A 632 9.68 21.37 -42.06
CA ARG A 632 9.14 22.74 -41.96
C ARG A 632 7.67 22.83 -42.38
N ARG A 633 6.91 21.74 -42.31
CA ARG A 633 5.47 21.77 -42.61
C ARG A 633 4.70 22.46 -41.49
N ASP A 634 3.71 23.26 -41.87
CA ASP A 634 2.80 23.93 -40.95
C ASP A 634 2.08 22.89 -40.08
N ALA A 635 1.92 23.18 -38.78
CA ALA A 635 1.38 22.24 -37.79
C ALA A 635 -0.02 21.74 -38.18
N THR A 636 -0.80 22.59 -38.86
CA THR A 636 -2.12 22.28 -39.39
C THR A 636 -2.07 21.21 -40.47
N ALA A 637 -1.05 21.23 -41.34
CA ALA A 637 -0.89 20.26 -42.41
C ALA A 637 -0.50 18.89 -41.85
N VAL A 638 0.38 18.85 -40.85
CA VAL A 638 0.78 17.60 -40.17
C VAL A 638 -0.39 16.97 -39.43
N ALA A 639 -1.21 17.78 -38.77
CA ALA A 639 -2.41 17.30 -38.08
C ALA A 639 -3.45 16.71 -39.04
N MET A 640 -3.66 17.34 -40.21
CA MET A 640 -4.58 16.83 -41.22
C MET A 640 -4.11 15.52 -41.86
N ASP A 641 -2.79 15.38 -42.07
CA ASP A 641 -2.19 14.16 -42.63
C ASP A 641 -2.31 12.97 -41.66
N LEU A 642 -2.10 13.22 -40.36
CA LEU A 642 -2.32 12.23 -39.30
C LEU A 642 -3.80 11.82 -39.17
N LEU A 643 -4.72 12.78 -39.25
CA LEU A 643 -6.17 12.50 -39.21
C LEU A 643 -6.64 11.68 -40.43
N ALA A 644 -6.04 11.91 -41.60
CA ALA A 644 -6.36 11.14 -42.80
C ALA A 644 -5.76 9.73 -42.75
N THR A 645 -4.54 9.58 -42.24
CA THR A 645 -3.80 8.31 -42.27
C THR A 645 -4.27 7.34 -41.18
N GLU A 646 -4.51 7.83 -39.96
CA GLU A 646 -4.87 6.98 -38.82
C GLU A 646 -6.37 6.77 -38.68
N LEU A 647 -7.19 7.75 -39.11
CA LEU A 647 -8.64 7.76 -38.88
C LEU A 647 -9.47 7.78 -40.17
N GLY A 648 -8.83 7.79 -41.35
CA GLY A 648 -9.51 7.76 -42.65
C GLY A 648 -10.38 9.00 -42.94
N ALA A 649 -10.19 10.09 -42.20
CA ALA A 649 -11.02 11.29 -42.31
C ALA A 649 -10.69 12.08 -43.58
N ARG A 650 -11.71 12.62 -44.26
CA ARG A 650 -11.55 13.55 -45.40
C ARG A 650 -11.98 14.95 -44.98
N PRO A 651 -11.23 16.01 -45.36
CA PRO A 651 -11.62 17.38 -45.07
C PRO A 651 -12.91 17.75 -45.83
N LEU A 652 -13.83 18.44 -45.16
CA LEU A 652 -15.09 18.93 -45.70
C LEU A 652 -14.93 20.22 -46.51
#